data_AF-A0A6P4ZRN6-F1
#
_entry.id   AF-A0A6P4ZRN6-F1
#
_cell.length_a   1.000
_cell.length_b   1.000
_cell.length_c   1.000
_cell.angle_alpha   90.00
_cell.angle_beta   90.00
_cell.angle_gamma   90.00
#
_symmetry.space_group_name_H-M   'P 1'
#
loop_
_entity.id
_entity.type
_entity.pdbx_description
1 polymer ?
#
loop_
_entity_poly.entity_id
_entity_poly.type
_entity_poly.pdbx_seq_one_letter_code
_entity_poly.pdbx_strand_id
1 'polypeptide(L)'
;MYLYKDLRSCSGQHRCPWLPLLCLLFCLTVSATVTEPLDQQCIEDGEVAQTQCPAIPRLHFAGRFLADVPTLNNELDNFNIDNFVFHKDPGFNKMGSGDFRLVNCSVTQVCLTDGSCVDDDPIVGQPIIRSAGKMVDQDPENQFQPVLWGLAIGVNGFFKGDLVPRPVQHFHDACEGDLCRDPAYDGAMDSATHASTLQNVVWMENKSTFMSQVRSLRCKSRHFSFHVKMTLYNGITEPESDEFPYGRVVGTIFATVSESPLPFGPYNRMLWGDGRPPLHHAPFYVDKCRKSIVLDFSNSVRSDVFGKLVKPAGGRMYLHQFNGTYTRCSDWQRNGGKFTKRIKFVREEWRRKTSGILELALDDDDLKTVDYLGFAVVMIKDDPRNQDYCITLLAERQDGVFVSPVDTFAFRKEPHSSWSMRLRVFRFGMSASGIVLKPRLYHPKNDSNTVTVRECTTDSYGICNLEFTSGDPGRPRKHNQVDGQLFLYGIHSYTSGESEAVDGHEVRDLNVCVHVFSTFSYTPGSVTWYSDVYPIFQQYANLYPVMKPIVNLASYEDVTANLPLLEYALTLPETHPNHMPISRDLSQAKREMILSWLRDTGGGKRLPPLGTAPWGLKDLQKTLQTALELELATIPPYLTAMFSLKDGRNQEVATVIKSVVLDEMKHLTLVANLLNAVGGEPILNRSSVVLSYPSPLPGGANPGLVVELARCSKNQIRSVFQAMERPDCEKEFDNIYRSLRKLSQRTVHSAASVENLEANEILHNCKKLSKRPQTIGAMYIHEILCPLVILTKKTSGAIFKKGDPKKQISREHWLADSDYPPFKVHDFSSAVRAIATIVLEGEGSDPCNPLDESGEPSHYFKFAEILYGKRLVRMNDPQALFGKCSDRFFPCDEDMKCDKRPGFVFAGRPVPFFPDDVWPIISNPRSDRYHPAQERAGSPIDSTRSLRTI
;
A
#
# COMPACT_ATOMS: atom_id res chain seq x y z
N MET A 1 -36.17 -2.68 20.57
CA MET A 1 -37.43 -2.84 21.33
C MET A 1 -38.47 -3.45 20.39
N TYR A 2 -39.15 -4.54 20.82
CA TYR A 2 -40.13 -5.42 20.12
C TYR A 2 -39.57 -6.47 19.12
N LEU A 3 -39.15 -7.70 19.50
CA LEU A 3 -39.81 -8.93 20.04
C LEU A 3 -40.59 -9.80 19.01
N TYR A 4 -40.02 -10.99 18.72
CA TYR A 4 -40.59 -12.35 18.75
C TYR A 4 -41.95 -12.69 18.09
N LYS A 5 -41.91 -13.61 17.11
CA LYS A 5 -42.84 -14.70 16.69
C LYS A 5 -42.32 -15.20 15.34
N ASP A 6 -42.07 -16.47 15.00
CA ASP A 6 -42.54 -17.76 15.46
C ASP A 6 -41.46 -18.82 15.20
N LEU A 7 -41.20 -19.67 16.20
CA LEU A 7 -40.50 -20.96 16.06
C LEU A 7 -41.56 -22.06 16.25
N ARG A 8 -42.01 -22.70 15.17
CA ARG A 8 -42.54 -24.08 15.23
C ARG A 8 -42.23 -24.86 13.96
N SER A 9 -41.84 -26.11 14.20
CA SER A 9 -41.70 -27.28 13.30
C SER A 9 -40.63 -27.24 12.21
N CYS A 10 -39.48 -27.89 12.48
CA CYS A 10 -39.22 -29.20 11.89
C CYS A 10 -38.04 -29.89 12.61
N SER A 11 -38.36 -31.02 13.23
CA SER A 11 -37.46 -32.03 13.77
C SER A 11 -36.75 -32.78 12.65
N GLY A 12 -35.44 -32.94 12.74
CA GLY A 12 -34.69 -33.85 11.85
C GLY A 12 -33.19 -33.78 12.11
N GLN A 13 -32.65 -34.84 12.69
CA GLN A 13 -31.24 -35.01 13.02
C GLN A 13 -30.32 -34.82 11.80
N HIS A 14 -29.41 -33.85 11.84
CA HIS A 14 -28.05 -33.98 11.29
C HIS A 14 -27.11 -33.00 12.02
N ARG A 15 -25.99 -33.54 12.53
CA ARG A 15 -24.94 -32.81 13.25
C ARG A 15 -24.24 -31.84 12.29
N CYS A 16 -24.16 -30.55 12.66
CA CYS A 16 -23.30 -29.56 12.03
C CYS A 16 -22.30 -29.04 13.10
N PRO A 17 -20.96 -29.16 12.93
CA PRO A 17 -20.00 -28.89 13.99
C PRO A 17 -19.45 -27.46 13.91
N TRP A 18 -20.27 -26.43 14.15
CA TRP A 18 -19.78 -25.03 14.25
C TRP A 18 -20.63 -24.21 15.24
N LEU A 19 -20.73 -24.66 16.49
CA LEU A 19 -21.38 -23.91 17.56
C LEU A 19 -20.75 -24.17 18.94
N PRO A 20 -19.46 -23.84 19.11
CA PRO A 20 -19.04 -23.17 20.34
C PRO A 20 -18.11 -21.97 20.12
N LEU A 21 -18.07 -21.37 18.92
CA LEU A 21 -17.23 -20.18 18.62
C LEU A 21 -17.95 -18.82 18.70
N LEU A 22 -19.28 -18.82 18.90
CA LEU A 22 -20.10 -17.59 18.88
C LEU A 22 -20.51 -17.07 20.26
N CYS A 23 -20.18 -17.78 21.35
CA CYS A 23 -20.44 -17.33 22.73
C CYS A 23 -19.22 -16.76 23.48
N LEU A 24 -18.02 -16.77 22.86
CA LEU A 24 -16.81 -16.16 23.43
C LEU A 24 -16.49 -14.77 22.86
N LEU A 25 -17.30 -14.27 21.93
CA LEU A 25 -17.06 -13.00 21.22
C LEU A 25 -18.00 -11.85 21.60
N PHE A 26 -18.83 -12.01 22.65
CA PHE A 26 -19.83 -11.00 23.04
C PHE A 26 -19.70 -10.44 24.47
N CYS A 27 -18.58 -10.68 25.15
CA CYS A 27 -18.23 -9.93 26.36
C CYS A 27 -16.79 -9.45 26.25
N LEU A 28 -16.61 -8.20 25.78
CA LEU A 28 -15.58 -7.24 26.22
C LEU A 28 -15.66 -5.97 25.35
N THR A 29 -16.71 -5.18 25.54
CA THR A 29 -16.76 -3.77 25.11
C THR A 29 -17.41 -2.93 26.21
N VAL A 30 -16.62 -2.58 27.22
CA VAL A 30 -16.90 -1.42 28.07
C VAL A 30 -15.58 -0.66 28.22
N SER A 31 -15.53 0.52 27.59
CA SER A 31 -14.56 1.55 27.90
C SER A 31 -14.84 2.02 29.32
N ALA A 32 -13.97 1.62 30.24
CA ALA A 32 -13.87 2.19 31.57
C ALA A 32 -12.38 2.39 31.84
N THR A 33 -12.03 3.58 32.34
CA THR A 33 -10.76 3.87 33.00
C THR A 33 -10.65 2.97 34.24
N VAL A 34 -10.31 1.70 34.03
CA VAL A 34 -9.97 0.77 35.09
C VAL A 34 -8.52 1.04 35.44
N THR A 35 -8.33 1.67 36.59
CA THR A 35 -7.07 1.56 37.33
C THR A 35 -6.82 0.07 37.53
N GLU A 36 -5.76 -0.47 36.92
CA GLU A 36 -5.39 -1.88 37.10
C GLU A 36 -5.32 -2.17 38.61
N PRO A 37 -6.06 -3.18 39.12
CA PRO A 37 -5.86 -3.63 40.48
C PRO A 37 -4.44 -4.19 40.56
N LEU A 38 -3.70 -3.83 41.61
CA LEU A 38 -2.40 -4.41 41.92
C LEU A 38 -2.50 -5.94 41.84
N ASP A 39 -1.76 -6.51 40.90
CA ASP A 39 -1.73 -7.92 40.53
C ASP A 39 -1.64 -8.79 41.80
N GLN A 40 -2.59 -9.73 41.98
CA GLN A 40 -2.66 -10.61 43.16
C GLN A 40 -1.38 -11.48 43.30
N GLN A 41 -0.63 -11.60 42.19
CA GLN A 41 0.71 -12.18 42.10
C GLN A 41 1.82 -11.36 42.81
N CYS A 42 1.61 -10.10 43.21
CA CYS A 42 2.61 -9.32 43.94
C CYS A 42 2.68 -9.66 45.45
N ILE A 43 1.88 -10.63 45.93
CA ILE A 43 1.68 -10.92 47.36
C ILE A 43 2.62 -12.02 47.89
N GLU A 44 3.25 -12.84 47.05
CA GLU A 44 3.90 -14.09 47.52
C GLU A 44 5.43 -14.14 47.57
N ASP A 45 6.18 -13.19 47.02
CA ASP A 45 7.66 -13.31 46.96
C ASP A 45 8.40 -12.31 47.86
N GLY A 46 9.05 -12.87 48.88
CA GLY A 46 9.92 -12.19 49.83
C GLY A 46 11.29 -11.78 49.25
N GLU A 47 11.78 -10.68 49.81
CA GLU A 47 13.16 -10.15 49.80
C GLU A 47 14.11 -10.61 48.69
N VAL A 48 14.08 -9.91 47.54
CA VAL A 48 15.29 -9.75 46.72
C VAL A 48 16.29 -8.93 47.54
N ALA A 49 17.49 -9.46 47.78
CA ALA A 49 18.58 -8.77 48.47
C ALA A 49 18.67 -7.32 47.95
N GLN A 50 18.46 -6.35 48.85
CA GLN A 50 18.58 -4.94 48.52
C GLN A 50 20.06 -4.64 48.25
N THR A 51 20.48 -4.77 46.99
CA THR A 51 21.67 -4.05 46.51
C THR A 51 21.42 -2.57 46.78
N GLN A 52 22.32 -1.96 47.54
CA GLN A 52 22.22 -0.56 47.96
C GLN A 52 22.09 0.39 46.75
N CYS A 53 22.53 -0.05 45.56
CA CYS A 53 22.37 0.65 44.29
C CYS A 53 22.11 -0.28 43.11
N PRO A 54 20.83 -0.52 42.75
CA PRO A 54 20.48 -1.39 41.64
C PRO A 54 20.72 -0.72 40.28
N ALA A 55 21.39 -1.43 39.36
CA ALA A 55 21.44 -1.11 37.95
C ALA A 55 20.05 -1.22 37.31
N ILE A 56 19.87 -0.57 36.16
CA ILE A 56 18.67 -0.72 35.34
C ILE A 56 18.73 -2.07 34.61
N PRO A 57 17.85 -3.04 34.93
CA PRO A 57 17.84 -4.31 34.24
C PRO A 57 17.40 -4.10 32.80
N ARG A 58 18.12 -4.75 31.88
CA ARG A 58 17.88 -4.65 30.44
C ARG A 58 18.13 -5.99 29.75
N LEU A 59 17.38 -6.27 28.70
CA LEU A 59 17.63 -7.41 27.82
C LEU A 59 17.98 -6.90 26.42
N HIS A 60 18.95 -7.55 25.78
CA HIS A 60 19.39 -7.26 24.42
C HIS A 60 18.85 -8.32 23.47
N PHE A 61 18.51 -7.92 22.25
CA PHE A 61 18.11 -8.84 21.18
C PHE A 61 18.65 -8.38 19.83
N ALA A 62 18.83 -9.33 18.92
CA ALA A 62 19.27 -9.04 17.57
C ALA A 62 18.63 -9.99 16.56
N GLY A 63 18.49 -9.54 15.32
CA GLY A 63 17.97 -10.31 14.21
C GLY A 63 17.74 -9.43 12.99
N ARG A 64 16.63 -9.68 12.30
CA ARG A 64 16.22 -8.95 11.09
C ARG A 64 14.85 -8.30 11.29
N PHE A 65 14.52 -7.36 10.42
CA PHE A 65 13.16 -6.91 10.25
C PHE A 65 12.75 -7.05 8.78
N LEU A 66 11.45 -7.20 8.53
CA LEU A 66 10.80 -7.05 7.24
C LEU A 66 10.13 -5.67 7.23
N ALA A 67 10.31 -4.90 6.16
CA ALA A 67 9.60 -3.66 5.87
C ALA A 67 9.12 -3.69 4.40
N ASP A 68 7.88 -4.13 4.21
CA ASP A 68 7.25 -4.28 2.89
C ASP A 68 6.40 -3.04 2.55
N VAL A 69 7.01 -1.86 2.58
CA VAL A 69 6.29 -0.59 2.41
C VAL A 69 5.93 -0.30 0.95
N PRO A 70 4.70 0.16 0.65
CA PRO A 70 4.34 0.60 -0.70
C PRO A 70 5.08 1.90 -1.05
N THR A 71 5.50 2.05 -2.30
CA THR A 71 6.22 3.26 -2.76
C THR A 71 5.46 4.11 -3.76
N LEU A 72 4.40 3.59 -4.38
CA LEU A 72 3.59 4.39 -5.31
C LEU A 72 2.97 5.60 -4.61
N ASN A 73 2.75 5.48 -3.30
CA ASN A 73 2.20 6.52 -2.46
C ASN A 73 3.25 7.61 -2.14
N ASN A 74 4.54 7.44 -2.39
CA ASN A 74 5.57 8.45 -2.09
C ASN A 74 5.52 9.66 -3.03
N GLU A 75 5.03 9.47 -4.26
CA GLU A 75 4.96 10.51 -5.28
C GLU A 75 3.64 11.28 -5.22
N LEU A 76 3.72 12.60 -5.04
CA LEU A 76 2.54 13.50 -4.99
C LEU A 76 1.65 13.40 -6.23
N ASP A 77 2.24 13.22 -7.42
CA ASP A 77 1.49 13.17 -8.68
C ASP A 77 0.68 11.87 -8.83
N ASN A 78 1.07 10.79 -8.13
CA ASN A 78 0.38 9.50 -8.23
C ASN A 78 -1.02 9.51 -7.56
N PHE A 79 -1.30 10.50 -6.73
CA PHE A 79 -2.60 10.66 -6.10
C PHE A 79 -3.68 11.18 -7.04
N ASN A 80 -3.28 11.89 -8.09
CA ASN A 80 -4.23 12.45 -9.03
C ASN A 80 -4.75 11.33 -9.95
N ILE A 81 -6.00 10.91 -9.73
CA ILE A 81 -6.63 9.80 -10.47
C ILE A 81 -6.80 10.09 -11.97
N ASP A 82 -6.80 11.36 -12.37
CA ASP A 82 -6.96 11.76 -13.77
C ASP A 82 -5.67 11.52 -14.57
N ASN A 83 -4.52 11.64 -13.90
CA ASN A 83 -3.18 11.61 -14.51
C ASN A 83 -2.34 10.39 -14.07
N PHE A 84 -2.87 9.53 -13.20
CA PHE A 84 -2.13 8.36 -12.69
C PHE A 84 -1.71 7.42 -13.82
N VAL A 85 -0.43 7.08 -13.85
CA VAL A 85 0.15 6.10 -14.78
C VAL A 85 1.01 5.13 -13.99
N PHE A 86 0.55 3.89 -13.85
CA PHE A 86 1.17 2.85 -13.02
C PHE A 86 2.66 2.57 -13.31
N HIS A 87 3.11 2.81 -14.55
CA HIS A 87 4.50 2.54 -14.97
C HIS A 87 5.39 3.78 -15.05
N LYS A 88 4.86 4.99 -14.82
CA LYS A 88 5.62 6.23 -15.05
C LYS A 88 6.72 6.44 -14.01
N ASP A 89 6.41 6.18 -12.76
CA ASP A 89 7.39 6.23 -11.67
C ASP A 89 7.11 5.08 -10.69
N PRO A 90 7.86 3.97 -10.80
CA PRO A 90 7.52 2.77 -10.07
C PRO A 90 7.74 2.86 -8.55
N GLY A 91 8.62 3.77 -8.11
CA GLY A 91 9.33 3.57 -6.86
C GLY A 91 10.00 2.18 -6.79
N PHE A 92 10.50 1.81 -5.62
CA PHE A 92 11.22 0.54 -5.43
C PHE A 92 10.32 -0.63 -4.98
N ASN A 93 9.12 -0.40 -4.44
CA ASN A 93 8.20 -1.47 -4.01
C ASN A 93 6.73 -1.14 -4.29
N LYS A 94 6.31 -1.32 -5.55
CA LYS A 94 4.93 -1.03 -6.00
C LYS A 94 3.86 -1.83 -5.30
N MET A 95 4.18 -3.07 -4.94
CA MET A 95 3.23 -4.06 -4.42
C MET A 95 3.35 -4.22 -2.92
N GLY A 96 4.03 -3.29 -2.23
CA GLY A 96 4.24 -3.35 -0.80
C GLY A 96 2.93 -3.36 -0.02
N SER A 97 2.80 -4.31 0.90
CA SER A 97 1.62 -4.48 1.75
C SER A 97 1.55 -3.50 2.94
N GLY A 98 2.63 -2.78 3.20
CA GLY A 98 2.86 -1.96 4.40
C GLY A 98 3.32 -2.75 5.62
N ASP A 99 3.53 -4.06 5.50
CA ASP A 99 3.87 -4.93 6.62
C ASP A 99 5.24 -4.59 7.24
N PHE A 100 5.27 -4.54 8.57
CA PHE A 100 6.50 -4.52 9.35
C PHE A 100 6.53 -5.68 10.34
N ARG A 101 7.64 -6.43 10.37
CA ARG A 101 7.80 -7.59 11.25
C ARG A 101 9.22 -7.71 11.77
N LEU A 102 9.37 -8.13 13.02
CA LEU A 102 10.64 -8.67 13.52
C LEU A 102 10.78 -10.12 13.05
N VAL A 103 11.95 -10.46 12.48
CA VAL A 103 12.22 -11.74 11.84
C VAL A 103 13.51 -12.32 12.41
N ASN A 104 13.45 -13.58 12.84
CA ASN A 104 14.59 -14.31 13.41
C ASN A 104 15.32 -13.52 14.51
N CYS A 105 14.56 -12.79 15.31
CA CYS A 105 15.07 -12.06 16.46
C CYS A 105 15.08 -12.96 17.69
N SER A 106 16.18 -12.96 18.43
CA SER A 106 16.31 -13.70 19.69
C SER A 106 17.02 -12.86 20.74
N VAL A 107 16.73 -13.13 22.01
CA VAL A 107 17.43 -12.51 23.14
C VAL A 107 18.89 -12.97 23.11
N THR A 108 19.81 -12.02 23.16
CA THR A 108 21.26 -12.28 23.03
C THR A 108 22.00 -12.18 24.35
N GLN A 109 21.52 -11.35 25.28
CA GLN A 109 22.10 -11.17 26.61
C GLN A 109 21.10 -10.46 27.53
N VAL A 110 21.18 -10.68 28.84
CA VAL A 110 20.49 -9.87 29.85
C VAL A 110 21.47 -9.23 30.81
N CYS A 111 21.15 -8.04 31.31
CA CYS A 111 21.85 -7.38 32.40
C CYS A 111 20.91 -7.23 33.59
N LEU A 112 21.39 -7.67 34.75
CA LEU A 112 20.63 -7.79 36.00
C LEU A 112 20.75 -6.50 36.83
N THR A 113 19.99 -6.42 37.93
CA THR A 113 19.99 -5.26 38.84
C THR A 113 21.29 -5.11 39.62
N ASP A 114 22.14 -6.13 39.71
CA ASP A 114 23.51 -5.99 40.22
C ASP A 114 24.49 -5.48 39.16
N GLY A 115 23.98 -5.19 37.96
CA GLY A 115 24.67 -4.75 36.75
C GLY A 115 25.66 -5.74 36.15
N SER A 116 25.62 -7.01 36.58
CA SER A 116 26.22 -8.10 35.82
C SER A 116 25.40 -8.35 34.55
N CYS A 117 26.08 -8.68 33.44
CA CYS A 117 25.42 -9.07 32.19
C CYS A 117 25.77 -10.53 31.87
N VAL A 118 24.75 -11.37 31.74
CA VAL A 118 24.87 -12.83 31.64
C VAL A 118 24.22 -13.35 30.35
N ASP A 119 24.72 -14.48 29.86
CA ASP A 119 24.24 -15.16 28.65
C ASP A 119 23.67 -16.57 28.92
N ASP A 120 23.56 -16.96 30.19
CA ASP A 120 23.04 -18.25 30.66
C ASP A 120 21.66 -18.16 31.37
N ASP A 121 21.05 -16.97 31.44
CA ASP A 121 19.67 -16.82 31.93
C ASP A 121 18.69 -17.53 30.98
N PRO A 122 17.67 -18.26 31.48
CA PRO A 122 16.70 -19.01 30.65
C PRO A 122 15.97 -18.19 29.58
N ILE A 123 15.89 -16.86 29.74
CA ILE A 123 15.30 -15.97 28.72
C ILE A 123 16.24 -15.74 27.52
N VAL A 124 17.54 -15.97 27.66
CA VAL A 124 18.53 -15.82 26.59
C VAL A 124 18.36 -16.95 25.56
N GLY A 125 18.48 -16.60 24.27
CA GLY A 125 18.22 -17.50 23.14
C GLY A 125 16.74 -17.62 22.77
N GLN A 126 15.83 -17.13 23.61
CA GLN A 126 14.39 -17.20 23.33
C GLN A 126 14.00 -16.22 22.22
N PRO A 127 13.04 -16.60 21.36
CA PRO A 127 12.65 -15.77 20.24
C PRO A 127 11.85 -14.55 20.70
N ILE A 128 12.11 -13.41 20.06
CA ILE A 128 11.24 -12.24 20.15
C ILE A 128 9.94 -12.56 19.42
N ILE A 129 8.80 -12.26 20.03
CA ILE A 129 7.47 -12.56 19.49
C ILE A 129 7.32 -11.91 18.13
N ARG A 130 6.95 -12.72 17.15
CA ARG A 130 6.66 -12.27 15.79
C ARG A 130 5.22 -11.79 15.75
N SER A 131 5.03 -10.48 15.72
CA SER A 131 3.76 -9.85 15.41
C SER A 131 3.87 -9.06 14.11
N ALA A 132 2.74 -8.88 13.42
CA ALA A 132 2.67 -8.03 12.24
C ALA A 132 2.19 -6.65 12.66
N GLY A 133 3.04 -5.64 12.46
CA GLY A 133 2.67 -4.24 12.47
C GLY A 133 2.61 -3.67 11.06
N LYS A 134 2.31 -2.37 10.97
CA LYS A 134 2.38 -1.58 9.74
C LYS A 134 3.38 -0.45 9.92
N MET A 135 4.18 -0.18 8.90
CA MET A 135 5.03 1.01 8.84
C MET A 135 4.33 2.06 7.97
N VAL A 136 4.09 3.24 8.54
CA VAL A 136 3.23 4.26 7.92
C VAL A 136 3.93 5.62 7.95
N ASP A 137 4.15 6.20 6.77
CA ASP A 137 4.62 7.58 6.63
C ASP A 137 3.52 8.58 6.92
N GLN A 138 3.91 9.77 7.37
CA GLN A 138 2.95 10.80 7.74
C GLN A 138 2.27 11.43 6.54
N ASP A 139 3.04 11.74 5.51
CA ASP A 139 2.64 12.51 4.33
C ASP A 139 3.65 12.24 3.20
N PRO A 140 3.26 12.24 1.91
CA PRO A 140 4.21 12.08 0.79
C PRO A 140 5.36 13.10 0.80
N GLU A 141 5.17 14.27 1.40
CA GLU A 141 6.19 15.32 1.51
C GLU A 141 7.10 15.15 2.75
N ASN A 142 6.87 14.14 3.60
CA ASN A 142 7.74 13.78 4.73
C ASN A 142 7.80 12.26 4.97
N GLN A 143 8.75 11.61 4.29
CA GLN A 143 8.96 10.16 4.29
C GLN A 143 10.05 9.67 5.27
N PHE A 144 10.67 10.58 6.05
CA PHE A 144 11.80 10.25 6.94
C PHE A 144 11.40 10.02 8.39
N GLN A 145 10.10 10.04 8.71
CA GLN A 145 9.57 9.84 10.06
C GLN A 145 8.43 8.81 10.08
N PRO A 146 8.62 7.59 9.51
CA PRO A 146 7.62 6.55 9.57
C PRO A 146 7.30 6.16 11.02
N VAL A 147 6.05 5.77 11.25
CA VAL A 147 5.54 5.31 12.54
C VAL A 147 5.18 3.83 12.45
N LEU A 148 5.52 3.06 13.49
CA LEU A 148 5.16 1.64 13.60
C LEU A 148 3.82 1.48 14.33
N TRP A 149 2.82 0.94 13.63
CA TRP A 149 1.46 0.73 14.13
C TRP A 149 1.14 -0.73 14.35
N GLY A 150 0.38 -1.03 15.39
CA GLY A 150 -0.09 -2.40 15.67
C GLY A 150 1.00 -3.40 16.04
N LEU A 151 2.26 -2.97 16.20
CA LEU A 151 3.37 -3.86 16.49
C LEU A 151 3.32 -4.27 17.97
N ALA A 152 3.28 -5.57 18.23
CA ALA A 152 3.49 -6.12 19.57
C ALA A 152 4.88 -6.71 19.70
N ILE A 153 5.56 -6.45 20.82
CA ILE A 153 6.91 -6.92 21.10
C ILE A 153 6.91 -7.62 22.46
N GLY A 154 7.72 -8.68 22.56
CA GLY A 154 7.90 -9.42 23.79
C GLY A 154 8.83 -10.60 23.59
N VAL A 155 9.06 -11.37 24.64
CA VAL A 155 9.86 -12.59 24.58
C VAL A 155 8.92 -13.79 24.73
N ASN A 156 8.99 -14.71 23.77
CA ASN A 156 8.09 -15.86 23.74
C ASN A 156 8.18 -16.69 25.02
N GLY A 157 7.04 -16.92 25.67
CA GLY A 157 6.98 -17.63 26.95
C GLY A 157 7.31 -16.79 28.20
N PHE A 158 7.54 -15.48 28.09
CA PHE A 158 7.82 -14.60 29.25
C PHE A 158 6.90 -13.37 29.34
N PHE A 159 6.83 -12.54 28.29
CA PHE A 159 5.89 -11.41 28.25
C PHE A 159 5.62 -10.96 26.81
N LYS A 160 4.53 -10.21 26.62
CA LYS A 160 4.15 -9.57 25.36
C LYS A 160 3.43 -8.25 25.66
N GLY A 161 3.79 -7.16 24.99
CA GLY A 161 3.05 -5.91 25.07
C GLY A 161 2.88 -5.25 23.71
N ASP A 162 1.93 -4.33 23.63
CA ASP A 162 1.71 -3.49 22.46
C ASP A 162 2.72 -2.33 22.49
N LEU A 163 3.41 -2.11 21.38
CA LEU A 163 4.33 -0.98 21.25
C LEU A 163 3.52 0.30 21.04
N VAL A 164 3.78 1.32 21.86
CA VAL A 164 3.16 2.63 21.66
C VAL A 164 3.67 3.22 20.32
N PRO A 165 2.80 3.64 19.40
CA PRO A 165 3.24 4.20 18.12
C PRO A 165 4.05 5.48 18.29
N ARG A 166 5.29 5.48 17.79
CA ARG A 166 6.17 6.66 17.76
C ARG A 166 6.96 6.70 16.45
N PRO A 167 7.30 7.90 15.94
CA PRO A 167 8.13 7.99 14.73
C PRO A 167 9.57 7.58 15.03
N VAL A 168 10.27 7.10 14.00
CA VAL A 168 11.72 6.92 14.06
C VAL A 168 12.44 8.26 14.25
N GLN A 169 13.62 8.21 14.87
CA GLN A 169 14.46 9.35 15.21
C GLN A 169 15.92 9.09 14.82
N HIS A 170 16.71 10.16 14.71
CA HIS A 170 18.14 10.10 14.40
C HIS A 170 18.42 9.29 13.12
N PHE A 171 17.63 9.54 12.08
CA PHE A 171 17.81 8.97 10.75
C PHE A 171 19.07 9.57 10.11
N HIS A 172 19.97 8.73 9.61
CA HIS A 172 21.16 9.19 8.88
C HIS A 172 21.70 8.11 7.94
N ASP A 173 22.47 8.54 6.93
CA ASP A 173 23.31 7.65 6.15
C ASP A 173 24.38 7.01 7.06
N ALA A 174 24.34 5.69 7.16
CA ALA A 174 25.17 4.84 7.98
C ALA A 174 26.16 3.99 7.16
N CYS A 175 26.28 4.24 5.86
CA CYS A 175 27.30 3.62 5.01
C CYS A 175 28.68 4.27 5.27
N GLU A 176 29.74 3.46 5.29
CA GLU A 176 31.14 3.92 5.25
C GLU A 176 32.01 2.94 4.44
N GLY A 177 33.02 3.46 3.74
CA GLY A 177 33.96 2.68 2.93
C GLY A 177 33.93 3.05 1.45
N ASP A 178 34.86 2.49 0.67
CA ASP A 178 35.05 2.88 -0.73
C ASP A 178 33.82 2.55 -1.59
N LEU A 179 33.18 1.40 -1.36
CA LEU A 179 31.97 0.99 -2.09
C LEU A 179 30.75 1.88 -1.79
N CYS A 180 30.68 2.49 -0.61
CA CYS A 180 29.60 3.44 -0.28
C CYS A 180 29.70 4.76 -1.05
N ARG A 181 30.84 5.04 -1.69
CA ARG A 181 31.09 6.24 -2.50
C ARG A 181 31.08 5.95 -4.00
N ASP A 182 30.90 4.68 -4.37
CA ASP A 182 30.88 4.24 -5.75
C ASP A 182 29.49 4.50 -6.35
N PRO A 183 29.35 5.33 -7.41
CA PRO A 183 28.07 5.58 -8.05
C PRO A 183 27.39 4.34 -8.63
N ALA A 184 28.14 3.24 -8.86
CA ALA A 184 27.58 1.96 -9.30
C ALA A 184 26.81 1.23 -8.19
N TYR A 185 27.04 1.60 -6.93
CA TYR A 185 26.26 1.16 -5.79
C TYR A 185 25.41 2.35 -5.34
N ASP A 186 24.11 2.33 -5.65
CA ASP A 186 23.11 3.30 -5.16
C ASP A 186 22.82 3.09 -3.65
N GLY A 187 23.90 2.88 -2.89
CA GLY A 187 23.93 2.29 -1.55
C GLY A 187 23.67 3.32 -0.46
N ALA A 188 22.52 3.98 -0.51
CA ALA A 188 21.99 4.68 0.66
C ALA A 188 21.70 3.64 1.76
N MET A 189 22.70 3.38 2.60
CA MET A 189 22.54 2.51 3.76
C MET A 189 22.14 3.34 4.96
N ASP A 190 20.84 3.53 5.15
CA ASP A 190 20.30 4.34 6.23
C ASP A 190 20.15 3.55 7.53
N SER A 191 20.36 4.27 8.63
CA SER A 191 20.11 3.79 9.98
C SER A 191 19.20 4.76 10.72
N ALA A 192 18.30 4.21 11.52
CA ALA A 192 17.41 5.00 12.37
C ALA A 192 17.15 4.32 13.71
N THR A 193 16.78 5.11 14.71
CA THR A 193 16.38 4.62 16.03
C THR A 193 14.88 4.73 16.23
N HIS A 194 14.25 3.65 16.68
CA HIS A 194 12.88 3.67 17.18
C HIS A 194 12.91 3.46 18.70
N ALA A 195 12.44 4.43 19.48
CA ALA A 195 12.36 4.35 20.94
C ALA A 195 10.92 4.57 21.42
N SER A 196 10.37 3.59 22.12
CA SER A 196 8.99 3.64 22.62
C SER A 196 8.83 2.86 23.92
N THR A 197 7.60 2.77 24.42
CA THR A 197 7.21 1.99 25.59
C THR A 197 6.24 0.86 25.21
N LEU A 198 6.16 -0.15 26.06
CA LEU A 198 5.11 -1.16 25.97
C LEU A 198 3.90 -0.79 26.83
N GLN A 199 2.72 -1.02 26.30
CA GLN A 199 1.44 -0.97 27.01
C GLN A 199 0.72 -2.32 26.92
N ASN A 200 -0.35 -2.51 27.69
CA ASN A 200 -1.15 -3.74 27.70
C ASN A 200 -0.29 -5.01 27.85
N VAL A 201 0.69 -4.99 28.76
CA VAL A 201 1.67 -6.06 28.88
C VAL A 201 1.04 -7.30 29.51
N VAL A 202 0.99 -8.38 28.75
CA VAL A 202 0.62 -9.72 29.19
C VAL A 202 1.87 -10.46 29.66
N TRP A 203 1.82 -11.01 30.87
CA TRP A 203 2.91 -11.74 31.50
C TRP A 203 2.66 -13.25 31.43
N MET A 204 3.71 -14.03 31.21
CA MET A 204 3.67 -15.48 31.10
C MET A 204 4.61 -16.09 32.15
N GLU A 205 4.17 -17.16 32.83
CA GLU A 205 4.95 -17.75 33.93
C GLU A 205 6.14 -18.56 33.39
N ASN A 206 7.35 -18.13 33.74
CA ASN A 206 8.58 -18.87 33.46
C ASN A 206 9.71 -18.49 34.44
N LYS A 207 10.64 -19.40 34.67
CA LYS A 207 11.77 -19.21 35.60
C LYS A 207 12.90 -18.46 34.89
N SER A 208 13.17 -17.24 35.30
CA SER A 208 14.31 -16.42 34.85
C SER A 208 14.69 -15.44 35.95
N THR A 209 15.99 -15.29 36.22
CA THR A 209 16.49 -14.35 37.23
C THR A 209 16.16 -12.92 36.82
N PHE A 210 16.35 -12.60 35.54
CA PHE A 210 15.96 -11.32 34.96
C PHE A 210 14.47 -11.04 35.20
N MET A 211 13.58 -11.99 34.89
CA MET A 211 12.13 -11.77 35.05
C MET A 211 11.68 -11.66 36.50
N SER A 212 12.30 -12.39 37.43
CA SER A 212 12.05 -12.21 38.87
C SER A 212 12.39 -10.78 39.34
N GLN A 213 13.50 -10.21 38.86
CA GLN A 213 13.89 -8.83 39.18
C GLN A 213 12.93 -7.81 38.56
N VAL A 214 12.55 -8.00 37.29
CA VAL A 214 11.54 -7.17 36.61
C VAL A 214 10.20 -7.19 37.35
N ARG A 215 9.73 -8.37 37.78
CA ARG A 215 8.50 -8.53 38.56
C ARG A 215 8.59 -7.77 39.89
N SER A 216 9.74 -7.86 40.59
CA SER A 216 9.98 -7.09 41.81
C SER A 216 9.90 -5.58 41.57
N LEU A 217 10.49 -5.05 40.49
CA LEU A 217 10.41 -3.62 40.14
C LEU A 217 8.96 -3.20 39.86
N ARG A 218 8.23 -3.99 39.08
CA ARG A 218 6.81 -3.78 38.77
C ARG A 218 5.95 -3.73 40.03
N CYS A 219 6.14 -4.68 40.96
CA CYS A 219 5.34 -4.75 42.18
C CYS A 219 5.66 -3.62 43.17
N LYS A 220 6.86 -3.01 43.10
CA LYS A 220 7.29 -1.94 44.01
C LYS A 220 6.82 -0.54 43.61
N SER A 221 6.44 -0.32 42.35
CA SER A 221 6.07 1.03 41.89
C SER A 221 5.04 1.01 40.77
N ARG A 222 4.05 1.91 40.88
CA ARG A 222 3.09 2.22 39.81
C ARG A 222 3.72 2.97 38.63
N HIS A 223 4.97 3.39 38.76
CA HIS A 223 5.73 4.09 37.72
C HIS A 223 6.65 3.15 36.92
N PHE A 224 6.40 1.84 36.99
CA PHE A 224 7.11 0.86 36.18
C PHE A 224 6.72 0.97 34.70
N SER A 225 7.72 0.87 33.81
CA SER A 225 7.52 0.82 32.36
C SER A 225 8.60 -0.02 31.69
N PHE A 226 8.22 -0.71 30.62
CA PHE A 226 9.17 -1.26 29.66
C PHE A 226 9.45 -0.23 28.56
N HIS A 227 10.71 0.16 28.40
CA HIS A 227 11.17 0.96 27.27
C HIS A 227 11.85 0.07 26.25
N VAL A 228 11.41 0.15 25.00
CA VAL A 228 11.98 -0.60 23.88
C VAL A 228 12.72 0.38 22.98
N LYS A 229 14.00 0.13 22.77
CA LYS A 229 14.82 0.85 21.79
C LYS A 229 15.31 -0.12 20.73
N MET A 230 15.04 0.18 19.46
CA MET A 230 15.50 -0.57 18.32
C MET A 230 16.34 0.33 17.41
N THR A 231 17.43 -0.19 16.88
CA THR A 231 18.14 0.41 15.76
C THR A 231 17.91 -0.44 14.53
N LEU A 232 17.39 0.20 13.49
CA LEU A 232 17.05 -0.40 12.22
C LEU A 232 18.11 0.03 11.20
N TYR A 233 18.63 -0.94 10.47
CA TYR A 233 19.66 -0.75 9.44
C TYR A 233 19.18 -1.44 8.16
N ASN A 234 19.03 -0.69 7.07
CA ASN A 234 18.69 -1.28 5.77
C ASN A 234 19.90 -2.06 5.19
N GLY A 235 19.70 -2.87 4.15
CA GLY A 235 20.69 -3.84 3.68
C GLY A 235 20.94 -3.75 2.18
N ILE A 236 19.95 -4.19 1.41
CA ILE A 236 20.02 -4.27 -0.05
C ILE A 236 19.01 -3.27 -0.61
N THR A 237 19.47 -2.39 -1.49
CA THR A 237 18.63 -1.36 -2.13
C THR A 237 18.12 -1.78 -3.51
N GLU A 238 18.49 -2.97 -3.99
CA GLU A 238 18.08 -3.53 -5.28
C GLU A 238 16.65 -4.08 -5.24
N PRO A 239 15.67 -3.46 -5.92
CA PRO A 239 14.24 -3.82 -5.82
C PRO A 239 13.90 -5.26 -6.21
N GLU A 240 14.68 -5.86 -7.12
CA GLU A 240 14.43 -7.20 -7.66
C GLU A 240 15.01 -8.32 -6.76
N SER A 241 15.69 -7.96 -5.67
CA SER A 241 16.28 -8.93 -4.74
C SER A 241 15.25 -9.46 -3.74
N ASP A 242 15.21 -10.77 -3.52
CA ASP A 242 14.39 -11.38 -2.45
C ASP A 242 14.75 -10.86 -1.04
N GLU A 243 15.94 -10.29 -0.89
CA GLU A 243 16.44 -9.73 0.37
C GLU A 243 16.12 -8.23 0.53
N PHE A 244 15.59 -7.59 -0.52
CA PHE A 244 15.23 -6.16 -0.54
C PHE A 244 14.37 -5.70 0.65
N PRO A 245 13.27 -6.39 1.02
CA PRO A 245 12.40 -5.89 2.09
C PRO A 245 12.98 -6.16 3.49
N TYR A 246 14.18 -6.75 3.61
CA TYR A 246 14.74 -7.14 4.89
C TYR A 246 15.93 -6.28 5.32
N GLY A 247 15.85 -5.72 6.52
CA GLY A 247 16.96 -5.06 7.20
C GLY A 247 17.45 -5.81 8.44
N ARG A 248 18.46 -5.26 9.11
CA ARG A 248 18.99 -5.75 10.39
C ARG A 248 18.45 -4.92 11.54
N VAL A 249 18.23 -5.58 12.68
CA VAL A 249 17.81 -4.91 13.91
C VAL A 249 18.65 -5.38 15.08
N VAL A 250 19.05 -4.42 15.90
CA VAL A 250 19.50 -4.64 17.27
C VAL A 250 18.61 -3.84 18.20
N GLY A 251 18.23 -4.41 19.33
CA GLY A 251 17.32 -3.74 20.24
C GLY A 251 17.57 -4.08 21.70
N THR A 252 17.05 -3.22 22.57
CA THR A 252 17.16 -3.36 24.02
C THR A 252 15.81 -3.05 24.64
N ILE A 253 15.36 -3.89 25.57
CA ILE A 253 14.20 -3.63 26.42
C ILE A 253 14.70 -3.33 27.83
N PHE A 254 14.44 -2.12 28.30
CA PHE A 254 14.78 -1.67 29.66
C PHE A 254 13.55 -1.79 30.55
N ALA A 255 13.73 -2.30 31.76
CA ALA A 255 12.73 -2.24 32.82
C ALA A 255 13.10 -1.10 33.77
N THR A 256 12.31 -0.02 33.75
CA THR A 256 12.61 1.20 34.50
C THR A 256 11.46 1.56 35.44
N VAL A 257 11.81 2.22 36.55
CA VAL A 257 10.85 2.88 37.44
C VAL A 257 11.24 4.35 37.49
N SER A 258 10.32 5.25 37.13
CA SER A 258 10.60 6.69 37.12
C SER A 258 9.34 7.50 37.38
N GLU A 259 9.36 8.35 38.41
CA GLU A 259 8.23 9.22 38.78
C GLU A 259 7.87 10.21 37.66
N SER A 260 8.84 10.59 36.84
CA SER A 260 8.64 11.44 35.66
C SER A 260 8.87 10.65 34.36
N PRO A 261 8.11 10.90 33.29
CA PRO A 261 8.19 10.14 32.03
C PRO A 261 9.57 10.20 31.38
N LEU A 262 10.12 9.05 30.98
CA LEU A 262 11.42 8.96 30.32
C LEU A 262 11.25 8.91 28.79
N PRO A 263 11.70 9.93 28.03
CA PRO A 263 11.38 10.05 26.60
C PRO A 263 12.12 9.05 25.71
N PHE A 264 13.29 8.59 26.14
CA PHE A 264 14.21 7.82 25.30
C PHE A 264 14.85 6.66 26.08
N GLY A 265 14.01 5.91 26.81
CA GLY A 265 14.49 4.92 27.77
C GLY A 265 15.28 5.59 28.92
N PRO A 266 16.30 4.96 29.49
CA PRO A 266 17.07 5.57 30.58
C PRO A 266 17.98 6.72 30.14
N TYR A 267 18.10 6.97 28.83
CA TYR A 267 19.02 7.97 28.30
C TYR A 267 18.51 9.39 28.56
N ASN A 268 19.33 10.16 29.26
CA ASN A 268 19.05 11.55 29.66
C ASN A 268 20.18 12.51 29.26
N ARG A 269 21.18 12.03 28.51
CA ARG A 269 22.28 12.81 27.94
C ARG A 269 22.56 12.31 26.51
N MET A 270 23.15 13.18 25.68
CA MET A 270 23.46 12.89 24.28
C MET A 270 24.85 13.39 23.92
N LEU A 271 25.66 12.51 23.33
CA LEU A 271 26.90 12.90 22.65
C LEU A 271 26.58 13.18 21.17
N TRP A 272 26.71 14.43 20.76
CA TRP A 272 26.41 14.88 19.41
C TRP A 272 27.62 14.76 18.50
N GLY A 273 27.40 14.20 17.32
CA GLY A 273 28.36 14.21 16.20
C GLY A 273 28.06 15.35 15.24
N ASP A 274 29.01 15.71 14.39
CA ASP A 274 28.82 16.72 13.33
C ASP A 274 28.18 16.13 12.05
N GLY A 275 27.73 14.87 12.12
CA GLY A 275 27.12 14.13 11.01
C GLY A 275 28.13 13.42 10.11
N ARG A 276 29.43 13.70 10.24
CA ARG A 276 30.47 13.13 9.40
C ARG A 276 30.99 11.80 9.96
N PRO A 277 31.58 10.94 9.11
CA PRO A 277 32.26 9.74 9.57
C PRO A 277 33.34 10.07 10.61
N PRO A 278 33.59 9.18 11.58
CA PRO A 278 33.17 7.77 11.58
C PRO A 278 32.00 7.44 12.51
N LEU A 279 31.44 8.40 13.26
CA LEU A 279 30.40 8.17 14.27
C LEU A 279 29.24 9.17 14.15
N HIS A 280 28.02 8.68 14.34
CA HIS A 280 26.83 9.49 14.56
C HIS A 280 26.55 9.68 16.07
N HIS A 281 25.40 10.28 16.42
CA HIS A 281 25.02 10.59 17.80
C HIS A 281 24.96 9.34 18.70
N ALA A 282 25.36 9.48 19.97
CA ALA A 282 25.34 8.40 20.94
C ALA A 282 24.63 8.84 22.24
N PRO A 283 23.41 8.35 22.52
CA PRO A 283 22.71 8.63 23.77
C PRO A 283 23.38 7.88 24.93
N PHE A 284 23.30 8.44 26.14
CA PHE A 284 23.92 7.85 27.32
C PHE A 284 23.24 8.30 28.62
N TYR A 285 23.59 7.62 29.71
CA TYR A 285 23.29 8.05 31.07
C TYR A 285 24.45 7.71 32.01
N VAL A 286 24.52 8.41 33.14
CA VAL A 286 25.50 8.18 34.20
C VAL A 286 24.82 7.48 35.38
N ASP A 287 25.29 6.30 35.73
CA ASP A 287 24.94 5.62 36.97
C ASP A 287 25.93 6.04 38.06
N LYS A 288 25.59 7.12 38.76
CA LYS A 288 26.45 7.69 39.81
C LYS A 288 26.74 6.70 40.91
N CYS A 289 25.79 5.83 41.23
CA CYS A 289 25.98 4.95 42.37
C CYS A 289 26.88 3.76 42.04
N ARG A 290 26.74 3.20 40.83
CA ARG A 290 27.68 2.19 40.34
C ARG A 290 29.01 2.78 39.86
N LYS A 291 29.13 4.11 39.86
CA LYS A 291 30.27 4.82 39.30
C LYS A 291 30.53 4.38 37.85
N SER A 292 29.49 4.34 37.03
CA SER A 292 29.61 3.93 35.63
C SER A 292 28.84 4.84 34.69
N ILE A 293 29.24 4.83 33.42
CA ILE A 293 28.56 5.50 32.32
C ILE A 293 28.15 4.44 31.29
N VAL A 294 26.89 4.50 30.85
CA VAL A 294 26.32 3.57 29.88
C VAL A 294 26.06 4.33 28.58
N LEU A 295 26.87 4.02 27.57
CA LEU A 295 26.88 4.64 26.25
C LEU A 295 26.24 3.70 25.24
N ASP A 296 25.41 4.23 24.36
CA ASP A 296 24.76 3.44 23.32
C ASP A 296 25.25 3.91 21.94
N PHE A 297 26.06 3.06 21.31
CA PHE A 297 26.62 3.32 20.00
C PHE A 297 25.85 2.64 18.87
N SER A 298 24.68 2.03 19.14
CA SER A 298 24.02 1.14 18.18
C SER A 298 23.65 1.84 16.87
N ASN A 299 23.23 3.10 16.95
CA ASN A 299 22.91 4.00 15.82
C ASN A 299 24.00 5.06 15.61
N SER A 300 25.20 4.84 16.17
CA SER A 300 26.36 5.74 16.04
C SER A 300 27.40 5.13 15.10
N VAL A 301 27.61 3.82 15.18
CA VAL A 301 28.58 3.11 14.35
C VAL A 301 28.08 2.91 12.93
N ARG A 302 28.96 3.16 11.96
CA ARG A 302 28.70 2.93 10.53
C ARG A 302 29.12 1.53 10.09
N SER A 303 28.51 1.07 9.00
CA SER A 303 28.77 -0.24 8.41
C SER A 303 29.06 -0.08 6.90
N ASP A 304 29.75 -1.05 6.31
CA ASP A 304 29.97 -1.09 4.86
C ASP A 304 28.71 -1.55 4.12
N VAL A 305 28.76 -1.59 2.79
CA VAL A 305 27.65 -2.04 1.93
C VAL A 305 27.13 -3.46 2.22
N PHE A 306 27.87 -4.26 3.00
CA PHE A 306 27.47 -5.60 3.42
C PHE A 306 26.99 -5.63 4.88
N GLY A 307 26.80 -4.46 5.48
CA GLY A 307 26.38 -4.28 6.86
C GLY A 307 27.44 -4.67 7.89
N LYS A 308 28.72 -4.76 7.50
CA LYS A 308 29.82 -5.04 8.41
C LYS A 308 30.38 -3.74 9.00
N LEU A 309 30.52 -3.69 10.31
CA LEU A 309 31.01 -2.53 11.04
C LEU A 309 32.36 -2.07 10.51
N VAL A 310 32.41 -0.80 10.13
CA VAL A 310 33.64 -0.16 9.70
C VAL A 310 34.32 0.44 10.91
N LYS A 311 35.54 -0.01 11.16
CA LYS A 311 36.33 0.54 12.26
C LYS A 311 36.74 1.98 11.91
N PRO A 312 36.56 2.93 12.82
CA PRO A 312 37.12 4.27 12.67
C PRO A 312 38.64 4.20 12.38
N ALA A 313 39.10 4.79 11.28
CA ALA A 313 40.47 4.63 10.81
C ALA A 313 41.50 5.33 11.72
N GLY A 314 42.58 4.60 12.07
CA GLY A 314 43.89 5.18 12.43
C GLY A 314 44.07 5.76 13.83
N GLY A 315 43.18 5.53 14.80
CA GLY A 315 43.35 6.08 16.15
C GLY A 315 42.72 5.29 17.30
N ARG A 316 43.14 5.59 18.53
CA ARG A 316 42.59 5.06 19.78
C ARG A 316 41.55 6.05 20.31
N MET A 317 40.35 5.57 20.64
CA MET A 317 39.29 6.42 21.18
C MET A 317 39.22 6.34 22.70
N TYR A 318 38.86 7.48 23.29
CA TYR A 318 38.72 7.65 24.72
C TYR A 318 37.48 8.50 25.00
N LEU A 319 36.77 8.12 26.05
CA LEU A 319 35.81 9.00 26.69
C LEU A 319 36.57 9.88 27.69
N HIS A 320 36.24 11.16 27.76
CA HIS A 320 36.71 12.03 28.83
C HIS A 320 35.70 13.13 29.12
N GLN A 321 35.80 13.72 30.30
CA GLN A 321 35.07 14.94 30.62
C GLN A 321 35.73 16.16 29.98
N PHE A 322 34.92 17.12 29.57
CA PHE A 322 35.26 18.15 28.61
C PHE A 322 34.63 19.50 28.98
N ASN A 323 35.39 20.58 28.81
CA ASN A 323 34.93 21.97 28.95
C ASN A 323 35.38 22.86 27.77
N GLY A 324 35.37 22.34 26.53
CA GLY A 324 35.71 23.14 25.33
C GLY A 324 36.60 22.40 24.32
N THR A 325 36.49 22.76 23.04
CA THR A 325 37.13 22.04 21.91
C THR A 325 38.65 22.14 21.93
N TYR A 326 39.35 21.00 22.02
CA TYR A 326 40.81 20.93 21.87
C TYR A 326 41.17 20.38 20.49
N THR A 327 42.12 21.02 19.80
CA THR A 327 42.65 20.54 18.50
C THR A 327 43.97 19.77 18.63
N ARG A 328 44.68 19.88 19.76
CA ARG A 328 45.91 19.13 20.05
C ARG A 328 45.79 18.34 21.34
N CYS A 329 46.26 17.09 21.34
CA CYS A 329 46.23 16.24 22.54
C CYS A 329 47.08 16.80 23.69
N SER A 330 48.17 17.50 23.34
CA SER A 330 49.08 18.16 24.28
C SER A 330 48.41 19.25 25.12
N ASP A 331 47.34 19.86 24.63
CA ASP A 331 46.70 20.99 25.33
C ASP A 331 45.84 20.48 26.49
N TRP A 332 45.24 19.30 26.32
CA TRP A 332 44.56 18.58 27.39
C TRP A 332 45.54 18.02 28.43
N GLN A 333 46.59 17.36 27.98
CA GLN A 333 47.61 16.78 28.87
C GLN A 333 48.34 17.87 29.70
N ARG A 334 48.58 19.06 29.12
CA ARG A 334 49.17 20.21 29.84
C ARG A 334 48.30 20.73 30.98
N ASN A 335 46.99 20.54 30.92
CA ASN A 335 46.06 20.89 31.99
C ASN A 335 45.84 19.73 32.98
N GLY A 336 46.72 18.72 33.00
CA GLY A 336 46.68 17.60 33.94
C GLY A 336 45.72 16.47 33.54
N GLY A 337 45.08 16.56 32.37
CA GLY A 337 44.13 15.56 31.87
C GLY A 337 44.79 14.25 31.45
N LYS A 338 44.19 13.11 31.82
CA LYS A 338 44.64 11.76 31.42
C LYS A 338 43.55 11.03 30.63
N PHE A 339 43.91 10.45 29.49
CA PHE A 339 43.01 9.60 28.70
C PHE A 339 42.98 8.18 29.29
N THR A 340 42.14 7.97 30.32
CA THR A 340 42.07 6.70 31.06
C THR A 340 40.98 5.76 30.56
N LYS A 341 39.89 6.31 29.99
CA LYS A 341 38.68 5.54 29.64
C LYS A 341 38.66 5.17 28.16
N ARG A 342 39.46 4.16 27.81
CA ARG A 342 39.60 3.70 26.43
C ARG A 342 38.32 3.03 25.92
N ILE A 343 37.79 3.53 24.80
CA ILE A 343 36.71 2.89 24.05
C ILE A 343 37.35 1.87 23.11
N LYS A 344 37.16 0.58 23.42
CA LYS A 344 37.58 -0.51 22.54
C LYS A 344 36.38 -0.84 21.65
N PHE A 345 36.40 -0.43 20.38
CA PHE A 345 35.40 -0.95 19.44
C PHE A 345 35.54 -2.45 19.36
N VAL A 346 34.43 -3.13 19.62
CA VAL A 346 34.34 -4.57 19.59
C VAL A 346 33.60 -4.96 18.32
N ARG A 347 33.98 -6.10 17.76
CA ARG A 347 33.57 -6.65 16.46
C ARG A 347 32.05 -6.81 16.35
N GLU A 348 31.56 -7.19 15.18
CA GLU A 348 30.14 -7.50 14.94
C GLU A 348 29.45 -8.28 16.06
N GLU A 349 30.11 -9.30 16.62
CA GLU A 349 29.58 -10.10 17.72
C GLU A 349 29.20 -9.27 18.95
N TRP A 350 29.92 -8.19 19.24
CA TRP A 350 29.56 -7.30 20.35
C TRP A 350 28.30 -6.51 20.04
N ARG A 351 28.20 -5.88 18.86
CA ARG A 351 26.99 -5.14 18.49
C ARG A 351 25.77 -6.06 18.53
N ARG A 352 25.92 -7.29 18.05
CA ARG A 352 24.87 -8.33 18.10
C ARG A 352 24.54 -8.75 19.54
N LYS A 353 25.55 -8.93 20.39
CA LYS A 353 25.39 -9.43 21.78
C LYS A 353 24.85 -8.36 22.74
N THR A 354 25.33 -7.12 22.66
CA THR A 354 25.03 -6.04 23.62
C THR A 354 24.12 -4.96 23.03
N SER A 355 23.63 -5.15 21.81
CA SER A 355 22.92 -4.12 21.04
C SER A 355 23.70 -2.82 20.91
N GLY A 356 25.03 -2.88 20.85
CA GLY A 356 25.89 -1.70 20.71
C GLY A 356 26.05 -0.86 21.97
N ILE A 357 25.57 -1.34 23.13
CA ILE A 357 25.72 -0.67 24.42
C ILE A 357 27.08 -1.03 25.04
N LEU A 358 27.74 0.00 25.59
CA LEU A 358 29.03 -0.06 26.26
C LEU A 358 28.94 0.58 27.63
N GLU A 359 29.40 -0.12 28.66
CA GLU A 359 29.53 0.42 30.02
C GLU A 359 31.01 0.67 30.34
N LEU A 360 31.33 1.87 30.86
CA LEU A 360 32.67 2.25 31.29
C LEU A 360 32.64 2.69 32.76
N ALA A 361 33.68 2.33 33.51
CA ALA A 361 33.85 2.80 34.88
C ALA A 361 34.24 4.28 34.92
N LEU A 362 33.66 5.00 35.88
CA LEU A 362 33.99 6.36 36.26
C LEU A 362 34.84 6.34 37.53
N ASP A 363 35.78 7.26 37.62
CA ASP A 363 36.57 7.51 38.81
C ASP A 363 35.91 8.57 39.71
N ASP A 364 36.41 8.71 40.93
CA ASP A 364 35.85 9.67 41.90
C ASP A 364 36.02 11.13 41.47
N ASP A 365 36.96 11.42 40.56
CA ASP A 365 37.15 12.76 40.03
C ASP A 365 36.09 13.09 38.98
N ASP A 366 35.73 12.15 38.10
CA ASP A 366 34.59 12.35 37.19
C ASP A 366 33.31 12.65 37.97
N LEU A 367 33.04 11.87 39.03
CA LEU A 367 31.79 11.97 39.79
C LEU A 367 31.60 13.32 40.48
N LYS A 368 32.68 14.05 40.79
CA LYS A 368 32.60 15.40 41.37
C LYS A 368 32.06 16.43 40.37
N THR A 369 32.24 16.19 39.07
CA THR A 369 32.02 17.15 37.99
C THR A 369 30.92 16.73 37.01
N VAL A 370 30.43 15.49 37.05
CA VAL A 370 29.41 14.96 36.10
C VAL A 370 28.13 15.80 35.99
N ASP A 371 27.81 16.60 37.01
CA ASP A 371 26.59 17.41 37.09
C ASP A 371 26.69 18.78 36.41
N TYR A 372 27.89 19.20 36.03
CA TYR A 372 28.12 20.51 35.40
C TYR A 372 29.19 20.48 34.30
N LEU A 373 29.74 19.31 33.98
CA LEU A 373 30.77 19.14 32.97
C LEU A 373 30.35 18.05 31.97
N GLY A 374 30.50 18.36 30.69
CA GLY A 374 30.10 17.49 29.59
C GLY A 374 31.08 16.36 29.35
N PHE A 375 30.67 15.35 28.58
CA PHE A 375 31.56 14.32 28.07
C PHE A 375 31.86 14.49 26.57
N ALA A 376 33.02 14.00 26.15
CA ALA A 376 33.41 13.90 24.75
C ALA A 376 34.10 12.57 24.44
N VAL A 377 33.89 12.09 23.22
CA VAL A 377 34.63 10.98 22.61
C VAL A 377 35.69 11.57 21.70
N VAL A 378 36.95 11.34 22.05
CA VAL A 378 38.11 11.83 21.29
C VAL A 378 38.88 10.67 20.72
N MET A 379 39.27 10.78 19.45
CA MET A 379 40.20 9.90 18.79
C MET A 379 41.61 10.50 18.80
N ILE A 380 42.57 9.74 19.31
CA ILE A 380 44.00 10.05 19.24
C ILE A 380 44.58 9.31 18.05
N LYS A 381 45.11 10.04 17.06
CA LYS A 381 45.85 9.45 15.94
C LYS A 381 47.34 9.46 16.25
N ASP A 382 48.00 8.32 16.05
CA ASP A 382 49.45 8.20 16.25
C ASP A 382 50.17 8.87 15.03
N ASP A 383 50.77 10.07 15.20
CA ASP A 383 51.58 10.73 14.15
C ASP A 383 53.06 10.33 14.31
N PRO A 384 53.72 9.74 13.29
CA PRO A 384 55.15 9.42 13.32
C PRO A 384 56.08 10.64 13.50
N ARG A 385 55.57 11.88 13.40
CA ARG A 385 56.31 13.14 13.63
C ARG A 385 56.16 13.70 15.06
N ASN A 386 55.60 12.93 15.99
CA ASN A 386 55.53 13.26 17.42
C ASN A 386 54.63 14.47 17.76
N GLN A 387 53.54 14.65 16.99
CA GLN A 387 52.47 15.62 17.28
C GLN A 387 51.13 14.87 17.39
N ASP A 388 50.78 14.39 18.58
CA ASP A 388 49.50 13.70 18.81
C ASP A 388 48.32 14.64 18.50
N TYR A 389 47.60 14.35 17.41
CA TYR A 389 46.37 15.04 17.04
C TYR A 389 45.17 14.38 17.71
N CYS A 390 44.38 15.19 18.42
CA CYS A 390 43.14 14.80 19.07
C CYS A 390 41.97 15.29 18.23
N ILE A 391 41.14 14.36 17.77
CA ILE A 391 39.94 14.66 16.99
C ILE A 391 38.74 14.38 17.88
N THR A 392 37.96 15.41 18.22
CA THR A 392 36.68 15.24 18.89
C THR A 392 35.69 14.65 17.89
N LEU A 393 35.21 13.43 18.15
CA LEU A 393 34.24 12.76 17.29
C LEU A 393 32.82 13.08 17.72
N LEU A 394 32.57 12.96 19.03
CA LEU A 394 31.28 13.23 19.63
C LEU A 394 31.49 14.09 20.86
N ALA A 395 30.60 15.05 21.11
CA ALA A 395 30.63 15.86 22.32
C ALA A 395 29.21 16.17 22.79
N GLU A 396 29.03 16.18 24.10
CA GLU A 396 27.83 16.78 24.68
C GLU A 396 27.82 18.29 24.46
N ARG A 397 26.63 18.89 24.43
CA ARG A 397 26.51 20.34 24.36
C ARG A 397 27.17 20.99 25.59
N GLN A 398 27.75 22.17 25.39
CA GLN A 398 28.45 22.89 26.46
C GLN A 398 27.53 23.30 27.62
N ASP A 399 26.26 23.60 27.33
CA ASP A 399 25.24 23.91 28.33
C ASP A 399 24.59 22.67 28.96
N GLY A 400 24.99 21.47 28.52
CA GLY A 400 24.46 20.19 28.96
C GLY A 400 23.01 19.93 28.57
N VAL A 401 22.37 20.81 27.79
CA VAL A 401 20.94 20.74 27.50
C VAL A 401 20.65 19.61 26.51
N PHE A 402 19.75 18.71 26.89
CA PHE A 402 19.21 17.66 26.03
C PHE A 402 17.68 17.69 26.08
N VAL A 403 17.05 17.90 24.93
CA VAL A 403 15.60 17.96 24.77
C VAL A 403 15.14 16.70 24.03
N SER A 404 14.12 16.02 24.52
CA SER A 404 13.57 14.84 23.86
C SER A 404 12.05 14.73 24.07
N PRO A 405 11.29 14.34 23.04
CA PRO A 405 9.84 14.21 23.16
C PRO A 405 9.48 13.02 24.04
N VAL A 406 8.52 13.19 24.94
CA VAL A 406 7.93 12.09 25.72
C VAL A 406 6.84 11.40 24.90
N ASP A 407 6.02 12.19 24.23
CA ASP A 407 4.92 11.71 23.39
C ASP A 407 5.36 11.50 21.93
N THR A 408 4.41 11.22 21.04
CA THR A 408 4.63 11.35 19.59
C THR A 408 4.93 12.80 19.21
N PHE A 409 5.66 12.98 18.12
CA PHE A 409 5.96 14.28 17.50
C PHE A 409 5.50 14.32 16.04
N ALA A 410 4.71 13.33 15.63
CA ALA A 410 4.03 13.28 14.34
C ALA A 410 2.52 13.16 14.57
N PHE A 411 1.75 14.03 13.94
CA PHE A 411 0.33 14.19 14.18
C PHE A 411 -0.45 14.27 12.87
N ARG A 412 -1.60 13.59 12.83
CA ARG A 412 -2.68 13.84 11.86
C ARG A 412 -3.87 14.43 12.59
N LYS A 413 -4.38 15.57 12.12
CA LYS A 413 -5.36 16.38 12.86
C LYS A 413 -6.45 16.92 11.94
N GLU A 414 -7.67 16.91 12.46
CA GLU A 414 -8.80 17.62 11.86
C GLU A 414 -8.63 19.14 12.06
N PRO A 415 -9.25 19.98 11.21
CA PRO A 415 -9.30 21.42 11.44
C PRO A 415 -10.09 21.73 12.72
N HIS A 416 -9.76 22.84 13.37
CA HIS A 416 -10.41 23.28 14.62
C HIS A 416 -10.24 22.30 15.80
N SER A 417 -9.14 21.56 15.83
CA SER A 417 -8.79 20.66 16.93
C SER A 417 -7.65 21.21 17.78
N SER A 418 -7.60 20.79 19.06
CA SER A 418 -6.53 21.15 20.00
C SER A 418 -5.84 19.90 20.51
N TRP A 419 -4.51 19.96 20.67
CA TRP A 419 -3.72 18.87 21.25
C TRP A 419 -2.42 19.39 21.86
N SER A 420 -1.80 18.57 22.70
CA SER A 420 -0.53 18.89 23.36
C SER A 420 0.57 17.91 22.94
N MET A 421 1.82 18.37 22.96
CA MET A 421 3.01 17.53 22.85
C MET A 421 3.90 17.75 24.07
N ARG A 422 4.17 16.68 24.82
CA ARG A 422 5.07 16.75 25.98
C ARG A 422 6.52 16.51 25.59
N LEU A 423 7.38 17.41 26.05
CA LEU A 423 8.83 17.35 25.93
C LEU A 423 9.45 17.26 27.31
N ARG A 424 10.58 16.58 27.42
CA ARG A 424 11.40 16.56 28.62
C ARG A 424 12.79 17.10 28.30
N VAL A 425 13.29 17.93 29.21
CA VAL A 425 14.57 18.62 29.10
C VAL A 425 15.45 18.26 30.28
N PHE A 426 16.68 17.90 29.95
CA PHE A 426 17.73 17.60 30.90
C PHE A 426 18.88 18.60 30.75
N ARG A 427 19.59 18.86 31.84
CA ARG A 427 20.88 19.55 31.86
C ARG A 427 21.88 18.63 32.56
N PHE A 428 22.87 18.14 31.81
CA PHE A 428 23.84 17.14 32.27
C PHE A 428 23.20 15.89 32.93
N GLY A 429 22.01 15.50 32.46
CA GLY A 429 21.25 14.35 32.94
C GLY A 429 20.28 14.64 34.10
N MET A 430 20.31 15.84 34.67
CA MET A 430 19.36 16.30 35.69
C MET A 430 18.17 17.00 35.04
N SER A 431 16.99 16.97 35.67
CA SER A 431 15.84 17.75 35.21
C SER A 431 16.17 19.24 35.13
N ALA A 432 15.91 19.88 33.98
CA ALA A 432 16.22 21.28 33.76
C ALA A 432 14.95 22.13 33.78
N SER A 433 14.78 22.95 34.81
CA SER A 433 13.67 23.92 34.92
C SER A 433 14.03 25.26 34.31
N GLY A 434 13.04 26.01 33.83
CA GLY A 434 13.25 27.37 33.31
C GLY A 434 13.88 27.44 31.92
N ILE A 435 13.96 26.33 31.19
CA ILE A 435 14.25 26.30 29.75
C ILE A 435 12.98 26.55 28.97
N VAL A 436 13.00 27.54 28.08
CA VAL A 436 11.92 27.87 27.14
C VAL A 436 12.10 27.05 25.87
N LEU A 437 11.04 26.40 25.40
CA LEU A 437 10.99 25.69 24.12
C LEU A 437 10.06 26.42 23.16
N LYS A 438 10.61 26.89 22.05
CA LYS A 438 9.94 27.70 21.04
C LYS A 438 9.90 26.97 19.69
N PRO A 439 8.71 26.56 19.21
CA PRO A 439 8.55 25.97 17.90
C PRO A 439 8.67 27.04 16.79
N ARG A 440 9.32 26.67 15.68
CA ARG A 440 9.46 27.51 14.49
C ARG A 440 9.00 26.75 13.24
N LEU A 441 7.99 27.29 12.58
CA LEU A 441 7.48 26.74 11.33
C LEU A 441 8.51 26.91 10.20
N TYR A 442 8.80 25.84 9.46
CA TYR A 442 9.64 25.90 8.26
C TYR A 442 8.93 25.44 6.99
N HIS A 443 7.84 24.68 7.11
CA HIS A 443 6.98 24.30 5.98
C HIS A 443 5.52 24.27 6.43
N PRO A 444 4.56 24.85 5.66
CA PRO A 444 4.81 25.71 4.51
C PRO A 444 5.31 27.08 4.97
N LYS A 445 6.12 27.77 4.17
CA LYS A 445 6.71 29.07 4.56
C LYS A 445 5.69 30.19 4.73
N ASN A 446 4.52 30.09 4.11
CA ASN A 446 3.56 31.19 3.96
C ASN A 446 2.24 30.99 4.74
N ASP A 447 2.11 29.93 5.54
CA ASP A 447 0.90 29.67 6.32
C ASP A 447 1.24 29.41 7.80
N SER A 448 1.45 30.50 8.54
CA SER A 448 1.74 30.46 9.97
C SER A 448 0.50 30.47 10.87
N ASN A 449 -0.70 30.60 10.29
CA ASN A 449 -1.93 30.87 11.04
C ASN A 449 -2.85 29.65 11.12
N THR A 450 -2.73 28.70 10.19
CA THR A 450 -3.53 27.47 10.24
C THR A 450 -3.16 26.60 11.44
N VAL A 451 -1.87 26.41 11.75
CA VAL A 451 -1.46 25.73 12.98
C VAL A 451 -0.76 26.74 13.88
N THR A 452 -1.40 27.02 15.02
CA THR A 452 -0.79 27.87 16.05
C THR A 452 -0.30 27.00 17.19
N VAL A 453 0.95 27.21 17.58
CA VAL A 453 1.58 26.51 18.69
C VAL A 453 2.21 27.52 19.63
N ARG A 454 1.98 27.35 20.94
CA ARG A 454 2.53 28.23 21.97
C ARG A 454 3.87 27.68 22.47
N GLU A 455 4.84 28.56 22.64
CA GLU A 455 6.06 28.22 23.38
C GLU A 455 5.70 27.84 24.83
N CYS A 456 6.54 27.02 25.45
CA CYS A 456 6.36 26.60 26.83
C CYS A 456 7.67 26.76 27.60
N THR A 457 7.58 26.83 28.93
CA THR A 457 8.73 26.82 29.83
C THR A 457 8.68 25.55 30.67
N THR A 458 9.84 24.92 30.84
CA THR A 458 9.99 23.70 31.62
C THR A 458 9.75 23.91 33.11
N ASP A 459 9.00 23.00 33.72
CA ASP A 459 8.74 22.95 35.16
C ASP A 459 9.92 22.39 35.98
N SER A 460 9.73 22.18 37.28
CA SER A 460 10.73 21.59 38.18
C SER A 460 11.17 20.18 37.79
N TYR A 461 10.35 19.44 37.02
CA TYR A 461 10.67 18.10 36.52
C TYR A 461 11.34 18.15 35.14
N GLY A 462 11.54 19.33 34.57
CA GLY A 462 12.06 19.54 33.23
C GLY A 462 11.03 19.23 32.15
N ILE A 463 9.73 19.28 32.46
CA ILE A 463 8.65 18.95 31.53
C ILE A 463 8.06 20.22 30.94
N CYS A 464 7.82 20.20 29.63
CA CYS A 464 7.23 21.29 28.85
C CYS A 464 6.10 20.72 27.98
N ASN A 465 4.92 21.34 28.00
CA ASN A 465 3.81 20.97 27.11
C ASN A 465 3.63 22.06 26.05
N LEU A 466 3.91 21.73 24.80
CA LEU A 466 3.57 22.58 23.66
C LEU A 466 2.10 22.37 23.32
N GLU A 467 1.32 23.45 23.35
CA GLU A 467 -0.12 23.43 23.06
C GLU A 467 -0.34 23.89 21.62
N PHE A 468 -1.02 23.06 20.83
CA PHE A 468 -1.32 23.28 19.43
C PHE A 468 -2.83 23.45 19.23
N THR A 469 -3.20 24.30 18.28
CA THR A 469 -4.56 24.38 17.72
C THR A 469 -4.50 24.51 16.20
N SER A 470 -5.43 23.87 15.50
CA SER A 470 -5.56 23.93 14.04
C SER A 470 -6.74 24.78 13.58
N GLY A 471 -6.63 25.39 12.41
CA GLY A 471 -7.71 25.92 11.58
C GLY A 471 -7.86 25.11 10.29
N ASP A 472 -8.67 25.59 9.35
CA ASP A 472 -8.82 24.97 8.04
C ASP A 472 -7.70 25.42 7.09
N PRO A 473 -6.81 24.52 6.61
CA PRO A 473 -5.79 24.86 5.62
C PRO A 473 -6.36 25.21 4.24
N GLY A 474 -7.68 25.04 4.02
CA GLY A 474 -8.27 25.07 2.69
C GLY A 474 -7.80 23.86 1.89
N ARG A 475 -7.62 23.98 0.57
CA ARG A 475 -7.18 22.87 -0.30
C ARG A 475 -5.92 23.22 -1.10
N PRO A 476 -4.76 23.46 -0.44
CA PRO A 476 -3.55 23.91 -1.12
C PRO A 476 -3.02 22.88 -2.13
N ARG A 477 -3.26 21.59 -1.87
CA ARG A 477 -2.81 20.45 -2.68
C ARG A 477 -3.90 19.86 -3.58
N LYS A 478 -4.95 20.64 -3.90
CA LYS A 478 -6.09 20.21 -4.71
C LYS A 478 -5.68 19.65 -6.08
N HIS A 479 -4.64 20.21 -6.72
CA HIS A 479 -4.18 19.76 -8.03
C HIS A 479 -3.69 18.30 -8.00
N ASN A 480 -3.01 17.90 -6.92
CA ASN A 480 -2.54 16.54 -6.70
C ASN A 480 -3.65 15.63 -6.15
N GLN A 481 -4.81 16.17 -5.77
CA GLN A 481 -5.88 15.46 -5.07
C GLN A 481 -5.44 14.87 -3.71
N VAL A 482 -4.44 15.49 -3.08
CA VAL A 482 -3.99 15.18 -1.72
C VAL A 482 -4.78 16.02 -0.73
N ASP A 483 -5.21 15.42 0.37
CA ASP A 483 -6.04 16.09 1.37
C ASP A 483 -5.20 16.92 2.36
N GLY A 484 -5.70 18.08 2.76
CA GLY A 484 -5.05 18.88 3.79
C GLY A 484 -3.70 19.48 3.41
N GLN A 485 -2.92 19.80 4.45
CA GLN A 485 -1.59 20.40 4.36
C GLN A 485 -0.67 19.87 5.46
N LEU A 486 0.60 19.67 5.11
CA LEU A 486 1.67 19.32 6.04
C LEU A 486 2.28 20.58 6.66
N PHE A 487 2.45 20.58 7.98
CA PHE A 487 3.16 21.61 8.75
C PHE A 487 4.35 20.98 9.47
N LEU A 488 5.52 21.57 9.31
CA LEU A 488 6.75 21.09 9.92
C LEU A 488 7.41 22.16 10.78
N TYR A 489 7.74 21.82 12.03
CA TYR A 489 8.33 22.73 13.01
C TYR A 489 9.67 22.21 13.55
N GLY A 490 10.66 23.09 13.58
CA GLY A 490 11.89 22.90 14.37
C GLY A 490 11.67 23.44 15.78
N ILE A 491 12.27 22.81 16.79
CA ILE A 491 12.19 23.30 18.17
C ILE A 491 13.47 24.03 18.53
N HIS A 492 13.34 25.25 19.05
CA HIS A 492 14.46 26.00 19.61
C HIS A 492 14.35 26.03 21.14
N SER A 493 15.50 25.95 21.82
CA SER A 493 15.59 26.04 23.27
C SER A 493 16.46 27.22 23.69
N TYR A 494 16.04 27.95 24.73
CA TYR A 494 16.84 28.99 25.40
C TYR A 494 16.46 29.11 26.88
N THR A 495 17.26 29.81 27.67
CA THR A 495 17.05 29.99 29.11
C THR A 495 16.04 31.11 29.36
N SER A 496 15.08 30.88 30.27
CA SER A 496 14.11 31.90 30.66
C SER A 496 14.82 33.11 31.28
N GLY A 497 14.50 34.30 30.79
CA GLY A 497 15.14 35.56 31.19
C GLY A 497 16.34 35.95 30.35
N GLU A 498 16.88 35.04 29.54
CA GLU A 498 17.83 35.33 28.47
C GLU A 498 17.10 35.55 27.14
N SER A 499 17.72 36.28 26.22
CA SER A 499 17.14 36.46 24.88
C SER A 499 17.55 35.30 23.97
N GLU A 500 16.63 34.85 23.11
CA GLU A 500 16.89 33.81 22.10
C GLU A 500 18.10 34.13 21.20
N ALA A 501 18.43 35.41 20.98
CA ALA A 501 19.61 35.82 20.21
C ALA A 501 20.95 35.57 20.93
N VAL A 502 20.90 35.38 22.26
CA VAL A 502 22.08 35.20 23.12
C VAL A 502 22.39 33.71 23.33
N ASP A 503 21.39 32.89 23.64
CA ASP A 503 21.56 31.48 24.01
C ASP A 503 20.58 30.52 23.29
N GLY A 504 19.94 30.98 22.21
CA GLY A 504 19.01 30.16 21.43
C GLY A 504 19.72 29.08 20.62
N HIS A 505 19.22 27.85 20.74
CA HIS A 505 19.75 26.69 20.01
C HIS A 505 18.64 25.85 19.41
N GLU A 506 18.81 25.44 18.15
CA GLU A 506 17.93 24.44 17.53
C GLU A 506 18.17 23.06 18.17
N VAL A 507 17.08 22.36 18.48
CA VAL A 507 17.11 20.96 18.92
C VAL A 507 17.31 20.08 17.70
N ARG A 508 18.54 19.58 17.54
CA ARG A 508 18.94 18.73 16.41
C ARG A 508 18.11 17.45 16.36
N ASP A 509 17.83 16.99 15.14
CA ASP A 509 17.07 15.77 14.82
C ASP A 509 15.64 15.69 15.40
N LEU A 510 15.07 16.83 15.82
CA LEU A 510 13.69 16.92 16.30
C LEU A 510 12.85 17.82 15.38
N ASN A 511 12.24 17.20 14.39
CA ASN A 511 11.26 17.83 13.50
C ASN A 511 9.86 17.40 13.90
N VAL A 512 9.02 18.34 14.34
CA VAL A 512 7.62 18.08 14.67
C VAL A 512 6.80 18.15 13.38
N CYS A 513 6.06 17.09 13.08
CA CYS A 513 5.27 16.94 11.88
C CYS A 513 3.77 16.98 12.23
N VAL A 514 3.00 17.85 11.57
CA VAL A 514 1.56 18.00 11.76
C VAL A 514 0.89 18.04 10.39
N HIS A 515 0.20 16.98 10.01
CA HIS A 515 -0.71 16.98 8.86
C HIS A 515 -2.09 17.42 9.34
N VAL A 516 -2.59 18.54 8.82
CA VAL A 516 -3.96 19.00 9.07
C VAL A 516 -4.83 18.72 7.84
N PHE A 517 -5.94 18.00 8.01
CA PHE A 517 -6.89 17.74 6.94
C PHE A 517 -7.69 19.00 6.56
N SER A 518 -8.17 19.07 5.32
CA SER A 518 -9.06 20.13 4.86
C SER A 518 -10.47 19.93 5.41
N THR A 519 -11.20 21.03 5.67
CA THR A 519 -12.63 20.90 6.01
C THR A 519 -13.38 20.17 4.89
N PHE A 520 -14.15 19.16 5.28
CA PHE A 520 -14.97 18.37 4.38
C PHE A 520 -16.37 18.18 4.96
N SER A 521 -17.39 18.33 4.12
CA SER A 521 -18.79 18.12 4.49
C SER A 521 -19.50 17.30 3.42
N TYR A 522 -20.49 16.52 3.85
CA TYR A 522 -21.34 15.70 3.01
C TYR A 522 -22.77 15.70 3.57
N THR A 523 -23.74 15.34 2.75
CA THR A 523 -25.14 15.21 3.17
C THR A 523 -25.50 13.72 3.32
N PRO A 524 -25.84 13.24 4.53
CA PRO A 524 -26.26 11.86 4.73
C PRO A 524 -27.46 11.48 3.86
N GLY A 525 -27.43 10.28 3.27
CA GLY A 525 -28.49 9.78 2.38
C GLY A 525 -28.44 10.31 0.94
N SER A 526 -27.55 11.26 0.62
CA SER A 526 -27.30 11.67 -0.77
C SER A 526 -25.92 11.25 -1.29
N VAL A 527 -25.14 10.51 -0.49
CA VAL A 527 -23.82 10.01 -0.87
C VAL A 527 -23.98 8.93 -1.94
N THR A 528 -23.23 9.02 -3.03
CA THR A 528 -23.24 8.00 -4.08
C THR A 528 -21.84 7.52 -4.45
N TRP A 529 -21.76 6.35 -5.09
CA TRP A 529 -20.50 5.78 -5.54
C TRP A 529 -19.73 6.77 -6.42
N TYR A 530 -20.30 7.20 -7.54
CA TYR A 530 -19.55 7.99 -8.52
C TYR A 530 -19.13 9.38 -8.05
N SER A 531 -19.98 10.08 -7.28
CA SER A 531 -19.69 11.45 -6.84
C SER A 531 -18.73 11.52 -5.66
N ASP A 532 -18.84 10.56 -4.74
CA ASP A 532 -18.28 10.72 -3.40
C ASP A 532 -17.27 9.62 -3.05
N VAL A 533 -17.62 8.35 -3.26
CA VAL A 533 -16.80 7.20 -2.81
C VAL A 533 -15.72 6.82 -3.82
N TYR A 534 -16.08 6.72 -5.10
CA TYR A 534 -15.20 6.28 -6.19
C TYR A 534 -13.91 7.10 -6.30
N PRO A 535 -13.92 8.45 -6.23
CA PRO A 535 -12.68 9.22 -6.35
C PRO A 535 -11.64 8.85 -5.27
N ILE A 536 -12.10 8.57 -4.06
CA ILE A 536 -11.26 8.17 -2.93
C ILE A 536 -10.78 6.72 -3.12
N PHE A 537 -11.71 5.81 -3.41
CA PHE A 537 -11.37 4.39 -3.55
C PHE A 537 -10.52 4.08 -4.80
N GLN A 538 -10.72 4.81 -5.89
CA GLN A 538 -9.86 4.73 -7.07
C GLN A 538 -8.43 5.19 -6.77
N GLN A 539 -8.28 6.27 -6.00
CA GLN A 539 -6.96 6.72 -5.53
C GLN A 539 -6.28 5.60 -4.72
N TYR A 540 -7.00 4.94 -3.81
CA TYR A 540 -6.44 3.81 -3.06
C TYR A 540 -6.12 2.59 -3.93
N ALA A 541 -6.95 2.27 -4.91
CA ALA A 541 -6.67 1.19 -5.86
C ALA A 541 -5.41 1.46 -6.71
N ASN A 542 -5.09 2.74 -6.93
CA ASN A 542 -3.87 3.17 -7.63
C ASN A 542 -2.64 3.08 -6.72
N LEU A 543 -2.74 3.60 -5.50
CA LEU A 543 -1.62 3.72 -4.56
C LEU A 543 -1.28 2.42 -3.83
N TYR A 544 -2.25 1.52 -3.68
CA TYR A 544 -2.11 0.24 -2.98
C TYR A 544 -2.61 -0.93 -3.86
N PRO A 545 -1.96 -1.17 -5.03
CA PRO A 545 -2.38 -2.19 -5.98
C PRO A 545 -2.33 -3.61 -5.40
N VAL A 546 -1.56 -3.82 -4.33
CA VAL A 546 -1.54 -5.06 -3.52
C VAL A 546 -2.93 -5.46 -3.00
N MET A 547 -3.85 -4.51 -2.86
CA MET A 547 -5.21 -4.78 -2.42
C MET A 547 -6.09 -5.38 -3.53
N LYS A 548 -5.77 -5.17 -4.82
CA LYS A 548 -6.64 -5.59 -5.93
C LYS A 548 -7.03 -7.08 -5.93
N PRO A 549 -6.12 -8.03 -5.58
CA PRO A 549 -6.50 -9.44 -5.47
C PRO A 549 -7.38 -9.77 -4.25
N ILE A 550 -7.47 -8.87 -3.26
CA ILE A 550 -8.28 -9.01 -2.05
C ILE A 550 -9.63 -8.30 -2.23
N VAL A 551 -9.58 -7.00 -2.52
CA VAL A 551 -10.70 -6.14 -2.89
C VAL A 551 -10.18 -5.05 -3.84
N ASN A 552 -10.63 -5.05 -5.08
CA ASN A 552 -10.43 -3.97 -6.01
C ASN A 552 -11.32 -2.78 -5.64
N LEU A 553 -10.77 -1.83 -4.89
CA LEU A 553 -11.47 -0.63 -4.45
C LEU A 553 -11.98 0.24 -5.62
N ALA A 554 -11.43 0.12 -6.83
CA ALA A 554 -11.95 0.80 -8.01
C ALA A 554 -13.24 0.16 -8.58
N SER A 555 -13.65 -1.02 -8.10
CA SER A 555 -14.85 -1.72 -8.54
C SER A 555 -15.97 -1.60 -7.51
N TYR A 556 -17.11 -1.08 -7.94
CA TYR A 556 -18.32 -1.03 -7.11
C TYR A 556 -18.77 -2.44 -6.71
N GLU A 557 -18.72 -3.41 -7.62
CA GLU A 557 -19.10 -4.80 -7.38
C GLU A 557 -18.24 -5.43 -6.30
N ASP A 558 -16.93 -5.30 -6.43
CA ASP A 558 -16.01 -5.92 -5.48
C ASP A 558 -16.12 -5.27 -4.09
N VAL A 559 -16.27 -3.94 -4.05
CA VAL A 559 -16.56 -3.20 -2.82
C VAL A 559 -17.88 -3.64 -2.19
N THR A 560 -18.94 -3.77 -2.98
CA THR A 560 -20.27 -4.13 -2.47
C THR A 560 -20.40 -5.62 -2.12
N ALA A 561 -19.58 -6.49 -2.70
CA ALA A 561 -19.42 -7.87 -2.26
C ALA A 561 -18.71 -7.97 -0.89
N ASN A 562 -17.92 -6.95 -0.53
CA ASN A 562 -17.06 -6.93 0.66
C ASN A 562 -17.44 -5.87 1.71
N LEU A 563 -18.70 -5.38 1.72
CA LEU A 563 -19.15 -4.31 2.64
C LEU A 563 -18.80 -4.57 4.12
N PRO A 564 -19.05 -5.77 4.71
CA PRO A 564 -18.76 -5.99 6.13
C PRO A 564 -17.27 -5.92 6.46
N LEU A 565 -16.41 -6.36 5.54
CA LEU A 565 -14.95 -6.31 5.71
C LEU A 565 -14.45 -4.87 5.67
N LEU A 566 -14.96 -4.07 4.73
CA LEU A 566 -14.61 -2.65 4.62
C LEU A 566 -15.12 -1.84 5.82
N GLU A 567 -16.35 -2.09 6.27
CA GLU A 567 -16.89 -1.45 7.47
C GLU A 567 -16.06 -1.81 8.72
N TYR A 568 -15.69 -3.08 8.88
CA TYR A 568 -14.81 -3.52 9.96
C TYR A 568 -13.46 -2.79 9.91
N ALA A 569 -12.78 -2.79 8.76
CA ALA A 569 -11.48 -2.16 8.60
C ALA A 569 -11.50 -0.64 8.88
N LEU A 570 -12.55 0.06 8.44
CA LEU A 570 -12.69 1.51 8.62
C LEU A 570 -13.10 1.94 10.04
N THR A 571 -13.69 1.04 10.82
CA THR A 571 -14.13 1.32 12.20
C THR A 571 -13.08 0.99 13.26
N LEU A 572 -12.03 0.25 12.91
CA LEU A 572 -10.91 0.00 13.82
C LEU A 572 -10.18 1.30 14.21
N PRO A 573 -9.55 1.35 15.40
CA PRO A 573 -8.67 2.45 15.78
C PRO A 573 -7.58 2.68 14.73
N GLU A 574 -7.21 3.93 14.46
CA GLU A 574 -6.22 4.28 13.43
C GLU A 574 -4.91 3.50 13.60
N THR A 575 -4.46 3.28 14.83
CA THR A 575 -3.21 2.58 15.17
C THR A 575 -3.29 1.05 15.07
N HIS A 576 -4.44 0.48 14.74
CA HIS A 576 -4.63 -0.96 14.60
C HIS A 576 -4.04 -1.45 13.27
N PRO A 577 -3.35 -2.61 13.19
CA PRO A 577 -2.65 -3.03 11.97
C PRO A 577 -3.58 -3.41 10.81
N ASN A 578 -4.83 -3.76 11.13
CA ASN A 578 -5.90 -4.00 10.16
C ASN A 578 -6.82 -2.79 9.95
N HIS A 579 -6.53 -1.64 10.59
CA HIS A 579 -7.14 -0.41 10.14
C HIS A 579 -6.74 -0.24 8.68
N MET A 580 -7.71 0.07 7.82
CA MET A 580 -7.45 0.24 6.40
C MET A 580 -6.23 1.19 6.28
N PRO A 581 -5.15 0.83 5.55
CA PRO A 581 -3.80 1.43 5.69
C PRO A 581 -3.68 2.86 5.13
N ILE A 582 -4.74 3.65 5.25
CA ILE A 582 -5.04 4.79 4.41
C ILE A 582 -5.24 6.09 5.18
N SER A 583 -4.84 6.12 6.45
CA SER A 583 -4.95 7.30 7.31
C SER A 583 -4.15 8.50 6.82
N ARG A 584 -3.26 8.35 5.83
CA ARG A 584 -2.56 9.48 5.23
C ARG A 584 -3.53 10.48 4.59
N ASP A 585 -4.58 9.99 3.93
CA ASP A 585 -5.41 10.81 3.03
C ASP A 585 -6.91 10.72 3.30
N LEU A 586 -7.28 10.00 4.37
CA LEU A 586 -8.65 9.82 4.78
C LEU A 586 -8.95 10.57 6.08
N SER A 587 -9.42 11.81 5.97
CA SER A 587 -9.96 12.55 7.10
C SER A 587 -11.14 11.84 7.75
N GLN A 588 -11.40 12.12 9.02
CA GLN A 588 -12.52 11.57 9.77
C GLN A 588 -13.85 11.83 9.04
N ALA A 589 -14.06 13.04 8.51
CA ALA A 589 -15.29 13.38 7.80
C ALA A 589 -15.48 12.57 6.50
N LYS A 590 -14.41 12.34 5.72
CA LYS A 590 -14.47 11.46 4.53
C LYS A 590 -14.69 9.99 4.91
N ARG A 591 -14.06 9.53 6.00
CA ARG A 591 -14.29 8.19 6.54
C ARG A 591 -15.75 7.99 6.94
N GLU A 592 -16.33 8.96 7.65
CA GLU A 592 -17.73 8.95 8.05
C GLU A 592 -18.68 8.98 6.84
N MET A 593 -18.35 9.75 5.80
CA MET A 593 -19.09 9.74 4.53
C MET A 593 -19.09 8.34 3.90
N ILE A 594 -17.93 7.68 3.79
CA ILE A 594 -17.83 6.32 3.24
C ILE A 594 -18.62 5.33 4.09
N LEU A 595 -18.48 5.38 5.42
CA LEU A 595 -19.25 4.53 6.34
C LEU A 595 -20.76 4.78 6.20
N SER A 596 -21.20 6.02 6.00
CA SER A 596 -22.61 6.34 5.78
C SER A 596 -23.14 5.72 4.49
N TRP A 597 -22.32 5.69 3.44
CA TRP A 597 -22.66 5.05 2.17
C TRP A 597 -22.67 3.52 2.26
N LEU A 598 -21.64 2.91 2.88
CA LEU A 598 -21.57 1.46 3.11
C LEU A 598 -22.83 0.92 3.83
N ARG A 599 -23.38 1.73 4.75
CA ARG A 599 -24.56 1.40 5.55
C ARG A 599 -25.89 1.68 4.84
N ASP A 600 -25.90 2.41 3.72
CA ASP A 600 -27.14 2.77 3.01
C ASP A 600 -27.67 1.64 2.11
N THR A 601 -27.98 0.50 2.73
CA THR A 601 -28.45 -0.73 2.05
C THR A 601 -29.96 -0.93 2.17
N GLY A 602 -30.70 0.04 2.74
CA GLY A 602 -32.13 -0.11 3.04
C GLY A 602 -32.42 -1.29 3.99
N GLY A 603 -31.49 -1.59 4.89
CA GLY A 603 -31.56 -2.77 5.78
C GLY A 603 -31.20 -4.08 5.07
N GLY A 604 -30.22 -4.06 4.16
CA GLY A 604 -29.79 -5.21 3.35
C GLY A 604 -30.70 -5.54 2.17
N LYS A 605 -31.66 -4.68 1.83
CA LYS A 605 -32.62 -4.88 0.73
C LYS A 605 -32.10 -4.41 -0.62
N ARG A 606 -31.07 -3.56 -0.62
CA ARG A 606 -30.42 -3.00 -1.82
C ARG A 606 -28.93 -2.83 -1.57
N LEU A 607 -28.16 -2.70 -2.65
CA LEU A 607 -26.79 -2.24 -2.59
C LEU A 607 -26.74 -0.73 -2.30
N PRO A 608 -25.61 -0.21 -1.76
CA PRO A 608 -25.38 1.22 -1.59
C PRO A 608 -25.61 2.03 -2.87
N PRO A 609 -26.08 3.28 -2.80
CA PRO A 609 -26.40 4.08 -3.99
C PRO A 609 -25.22 4.21 -4.96
N LEU A 610 -25.41 3.78 -6.22
CA LEU A 610 -24.42 3.92 -7.28
C LEU A 610 -24.31 5.38 -7.78
N GLY A 611 -25.44 6.07 -7.91
CA GLY A 611 -25.49 7.41 -8.47
C GLY A 611 -25.28 7.45 -9.99
N THR A 612 -25.06 8.64 -10.55
CA THR A 612 -24.79 8.84 -11.98
C THR A 612 -23.37 9.29 -12.19
N ALA A 613 -22.61 8.58 -13.03
CA ALA A 613 -21.26 8.99 -13.41
C ALA A 613 -21.28 10.38 -14.09
N PRO A 614 -20.39 11.31 -13.69
CA PRO A 614 -20.26 12.61 -14.37
C PRO A 614 -19.55 12.39 -15.72
N TRP A 615 -20.29 12.53 -16.83
CA TRP A 615 -19.74 12.34 -18.17
C TRP A 615 -19.38 13.66 -18.85
N GLY A 616 -18.08 13.89 -19.04
CA GLY A 616 -17.51 14.87 -19.95
C GLY A 616 -17.00 14.23 -21.26
N LEU A 617 -16.66 15.08 -22.24
CA LEU A 617 -16.07 14.59 -23.51
C LEU A 617 -14.75 13.85 -23.28
N LYS A 618 -13.91 14.32 -22.34
CA LYS A 618 -12.64 13.66 -22.01
C LYS A 618 -12.86 12.28 -21.39
N ASP A 619 -13.87 12.13 -20.55
CA ASP A 619 -14.21 10.84 -19.92
C ASP A 619 -14.69 9.83 -20.96
N LEU A 620 -15.52 10.27 -21.92
CA LEU A 620 -15.91 9.45 -23.07
C LEU A 620 -14.70 9.04 -23.92
N GLN A 621 -13.77 9.95 -24.20
CA GLN A 621 -12.54 9.64 -24.93
C GLN A 621 -11.67 8.60 -24.20
N LYS A 622 -11.51 8.74 -22.88
CA LYS A 622 -10.79 7.77 -22.04
C LYS A 622 -11.47 6.40 -22.02
N THR A 623 -12.80 6.38 -21.98
CA THR A 623 -13.58 5.14 -22.03
C THR A 623 -13.47 4.45 -23.39
N LEU A 624 -13.54 5.21 -24.48
CA LEU A 624 -13.32 4.69 -25.84
C LEU A 624 -11.89 4.15 -26.02
N GLN A 625 -10.88 4.76 -25.41
CA GLN A 625 -9.52 4.21 -25.39
C GLN A 625 -9.46 2.90 -24.57
N THR A 626 -10.22 2.80 -23.47
CA THR A 626 -10.32 1.56 -22.68
C THR A 626 -11.03 0.45 -23.47
N ALA A 627 -12.07 0.78 -24.23
CA ALA A 627 -12.73 -0.15 -25.14
C ALA A 627 -11.80 -0.59 -26.28
N LEU A 628 -10.97 0.31 -26.81
CA LEU A 628 -9.95 -0.03 -27.80
C LEU A 628 -8.97 -1.07 -27.23
N GLU A 629 -8.54 -0.89 -25.98
CA GLU A 629 -7.70 -1.86 -25.27
C GLU A 629 -8.43 -3.19 -25.02
N LEU A 630 -9.72 -3.15 -24.74
CA LEU A 630 -10.57 -4.33 -24.55
C LEU A 630 -10.65 -5.18 -25.82
N GLU A 631 -10.94 -4.59 -26.98
CA GLU A 631 -10.94 -5.28 -28.29
C GLU A 631 -9.54 -5.80 -28.64
N LEU A 632 -8.48 -5.08 -28.26
CA LEU A 632 -7.12 -5.56 -28.46
C LEU A 632 -6.79 -6.76 -27.57
N ALA A 633 -7.44 -6.90 -26.41
CA ALA A 633 -7.20 -7.97 -25.44
C ALA A 633 -7.72 -9.34 -25.90
N THR A 634 -8.72 -9.37 -26.77
CA THR A 634 -9.37 -10.61 -27.24
C THR A 634 -8.59 -11.24 -28.40
N ILE A 635 -7.92 -10.42 -29.22
CA ILE A 635 -7.21 -10.86 -30.44
C ILE A 635 -6.06 -11.86 -30.15
N PRO A 636 -5.09 -11.59 -29.25
CA PRO A 636 -3.96 -12.49 -29.02
C PRO A 636 -4.35 -13.89 -28.50
N PRO A 637 -5.30 -14.06 -27.56
CA PRO A 637 -5.80 -15.38 -27.16
C PRO A 637 -6.34 -16.19 -28.35
N TYR A 638 -7.15 -15.56 -29.21
CA TYR A 638 -7.74 -16.23 -30.38
C TYR A 638 -6.68 -16.62 -31.41
N LEU A 639 -5.76 -15.70 -31.74
CA LEU A 639 -4.64 -15.98 -32.64
C LEU A 639 -3.71 -17.07 -32.10
N THR A 640 -3.39 -17.05 -30.81
CA THR A 640 -2.52 -18.05 -30.18
C THR A 640 -3.12 -19.45 -30.31
N ALA A 641 -4.43 -19.60 -30.05
CA ALA A 641 -5.10 -20.87 -30.24
C ALA A 641 -5.13 -21.26 -31.72
N MET A 642 -5.47 -20.35 -32.63
CA MET A 642 -5.50 -20.63 -34.07
C MET A 642 -4.14 -21.10 -34.60
N PHE A 643 -3.06 -20.41 -34.25
CA PHE A 643 -1.70 -20.76 -34.69
C PHE A 643 -1.15 -22.05 -34.07
N SER A 644 -1.77 -22.56 -33.00
CA SER A 644 -1.43 -23.88 -32.46
C SER A 644 -2.02 -25.04 -33.26
N LEU A 645 -2.98 -24.80 -34.17
CA LEU A 645 -3.53 -25.84 -35.04
C LEU A 645 -2.50 -26.22 -36.11
N LYS A 646 -2.31 -27.52 -36.36
CA LYS A 646 -1.40 -27.99 -37.42
C LYS A 646 -1.95 -27.64 -38.81
N ASP A 647 -1.06 -27.34 -39.76
CA ASP A 647 -1.42 -26.97 -41.14
C ASP A 647 -2.38 -27.97 -41.78
N GLY A 648 -3.49 -27.46 -42.33
CA GLY A 648 -4.52 -28.26 -42.98
C GLY A 648 -5.35 -29.15 -42.05
N ARG A 649 -5.16 -29.09 -40.73
CA ARG A 649 -5.95 -29.82 -39.73
C ARG A 649 -6.95 -28.91 -39.03
N ASN A 650 -7.99 -29.52 -38.41
CA ASN A 650 -9.04 -28.79 -37.70
C ASN A 650 -9.61 -27.60 -38.52
N GLN A 651 -9.73 -27.74 -39.85
CA GLN A 651 -9.98 -26.63 -40.77
C GLN A 651 -11.24 -25.83 -40.42
N GLU A 652 -12.34 -26.52 -40.11
CA GLU A 652 -13.60 -25.86 -39.70
C GLU A 652 -13.43 -25.04 -38.42
N VAL A 653 -12.65 -25.52 -37.45
CA VAL A 653 -12.34 -24.82 -36.20
C VAL A 653 -11.45 -23.61 -36.49
N ALA A 654 -10.44 -23.76 -37.35
CA ALA A 654 -9.58 -22.67 -37.78
C ALA A 654 -10.39 -21.57 -38.49
N THR A 655 -11.33 -21.95 -39.37
CA THR A 655 -12.22 -21.01 -40.07
C THR A 655 -13.12 -20.25 -39.09
N VAL A 656 -13.68 -20.92 -38.08
CA VAL A 656 -14.47 -20.26 -37.03
C VAL A 656 -13.62 -19.23 -36.28
N ILE A 657 -12.47 -19.64 -35.75
CA ILE A 657 -11.61 -18.75 -34.97
C ILE A 657 -11.11 -17.60 -35.85
N LYS A 658 -10.71 -17.86 -37.10
CA LYS A 658 -10.30 -16.80 -38.05
C LYS A 658 -11.42 -15.79 -38.27
N SER A 659 -12.66 -16.25 -38.43
CA SER A 659 -13.80 -15.33 -38.63
C SER A 659 -14.02 -14.41 -37.43
N VAL A 660 -13.89 -14.93 -36.20
CA VAL A 660 -14.01 -14.13 -34.97
C VAL A 660 -12.85 -13.14 -34.86
N VAL A 661 -11.61 -13.56 -35.11
CA VAL A 661 -10.44 -12.66 -35.10
C VAL A 661 -10.62 -11.47 -36.06
N LEU A 662 -11.18 -11.71 -37.25
CA LEU A 662 -11.45 -10.64 -38.22
C LEU A 662 -12.54 -9.68 -37.73
N ASP A 663 -13.56 -10.20 -37.04
CA ASP A 663 -14.59 -9.37 -36.39
C ASP A 663 -13.98 -8.53 -35.26
N GLU A 664 -13.15 -9.08 -34.38
CA GLU A 664 -12.47 -8.33 -33.31
C GLU A 664 -11.54 -7.23 -33.85
N MET A 665 -10.80 -7.51 -34.93
CA MET A 665 -9.98 -6.49 -35.60
C MET A 665 -10.84 -5.37 -36.18
N LYS A 666 -12.03 -5.71 -36.70
CA LYS A 666 -13.02 -4.74 -37.17
C LYS A 666 -13.61 -3.94 -36.01
N HIS A 667 -13.90 -4.56 -34.86
CA HIS A 667 -14.38 -3.89 -33.65
C HIS A 667 -13.36 -2.89 -33.12
N LEU A 668 -12.10 -3.30 -33.00
CA LEU A 668 -10.97 -2.42 -32.67
C LEU A 668 -10.93 -1.20 -33.59
N THR A 669 -11.13 -1.41 -34.90
CA THR A 669 -11.14 -0.35 -35.90
C THR A 669 -12.35 0.59 -35.75
N LEU A 670 -13.54 0.05 -35.48
CA LEU A 670 -14.75 0.84 -35.25
C LEU A 670 -14.65 1.68 -33.99
N VAL A 671 -14.03 1.17 -32.92
CA VAL A 671 -13.74 1.94 -31.71
C VAL A 671 -12.73 3.05 -31.97
N ALA A 672 -11.67 2.76 -32.74
CA ALA A 672 -10.72 3.78 -33.17
C ALA A 672 -11.40 4.89 -33.98
N ASN A 673 -12.32 4.53 -34.88
CA ASN A 673 -13.13 5.48 -35.66
C ASN A 673 -14.06 6.32 -34.76
N LEU A 674 -14.73 5.70 -33.77
CA LEU A 674 -15.55 6.38 -32.76
C LEU A 674 -14.73 7.40 -31.97
N LEU A 675 -13.56 6.99 -31.46
CA LEU A 675 -12.65 7.84 -30.70
C LEU A 675 -12.15 9.03 -31.54
N ASN A 676 -11.73 8.77 -32.78
CA ASN A 676 -11.35 9.81 -33.73
C ASN A 676 -12.52 10.77 -34.01
N ALA A 677 -13.74 10.28 -34.18
CA ALA A 677 -14.91 11.09 -34.52
C ALA A 677 -15.25 12.13 -33.43
N VAL A 678 -15.04 11.78 -32.15
CA VAL A 678 -15.23 12.70 -31.01
C VAL A 678 -13.99 13.53 -30.68
N GLY A 679 -12.97 13.51 -31.57
CA GLY A 679 -11.74 14.32 -31.46
C GLY A 679 -10.68 13.76 -30.50
N GLY A 680 -10.73 12.47 -30.18
CA GLY A 680 -9.65 11.77 -29.48
C GLY A 680 -8.63 11.16 -30.45
N GLU A 681 -7.58 10.53 -29.91
CA GLU A 681 -6.54 9.87 -30.70
C GLU A 681 -6.33 8.44 -30.20
N PRO A 682 -6.62 7.40 -31.01
CA PRO A 682 -6.39 6.01 -30.64
C PRO A 682 -4.90 5.71 -30.43
N ILE A 683 -4.56 5.08 -29.31
CA ILE A 683 -3.18 4.69 -28.97
C ILE A 683 -3.10 3.17 -28.88
N LEU A 684 -2.23 2.55 -29.69
CA LEU A 684 -2.00 1.09 -29.72
C LEU A 684 -0.56 0.69 -29.37
N ASN A 685 0.40 1.63 -29.41
CA ASN A 685 1.83 1.34 -29.43
C ASN A 685 2.59 1.77 -28.16
N ARG A 686 1.90 1.82 -27.01
CA ARG A 686 2.53 2.09 -25.70
C ARG A 686 2.59 0.81 -24.87
N SER A 687 3.66 0.65 -24.08
CA SER A 687 3.81 -0.48 -23.17
C SER A 687 2.66 -0.60 -22.15
N SER A 688 2.00 0.51 -21.80
CA SER A 688 0.82 0.51 -20.93
C SER A 688 -0.47 0.00 -21.59
N VAL A 689 -0.51 -0.08 -22.92
CA VAL A 689 -1.65 -0.53 -23.74
C VAL A 689 -1.48 -2.00 -24.13
N VAL A 690 -0.24 -2.45 -24.33
CA VAL A 690 0.07 -3.85 -24.66
C VAL A 690 -0.05 -4.70 -23.40
N LEU A 691 -1.11 -5.51 -23.32
CA LEU A 691 -1.35 -6.39 -22.17
C LEU A 691 -0.31 -7.50 -22.06
N SER A 692 0.05 -7.82 -20.82
CA SER A 692 0.84 -9.01 -20.47
C SER A 692 -0.10 -10.10 -19.99
N TYR A 693 -0.06 -11.27 -20.63
CA TYR A 693 -0.91 -12.40 -20.25
C TYR A 693 -0.19 -13.33 -19.25
N PRO A 694 -0.90 -13.90 -18.26
CA PRO A 694 -2.35 -13.81 -18.07
C PRO A 694 -2.79 -12.49 -17.42
N SER A 695 -3.97 -11.97 -17.79
CA SER A 695 -4.49 -10.68 -17.30
C SER A 695 -6.01 -10.66 -17.24
N PRO A 696 -6.64 -9.90 -16.32
CA PRO A 696 -8.05 -9.53 -16.47
C PRO A 696 -8.29 -8.69 -17.73
N LEU A 697 -9.56 -8.60 -18.16
CA LEU A 697 -9.96 -7.73 -19.26
C LEU A 697 -9.94 -6.24 -18.86
N PRO A 698 -9.56 -5.33 -19.77
CA PRO A 698 -9.64 -3.88 -19.56
C PRO A 698 -11.05 -3.39 -19.20
N GLY A 699 -11.13 -2.27 -18.49
CA GLY A 699 -12.39 -1.63 -18.09
C GLY A 699 -13.24 -2.40 -17.06
N GLY A 700 -12.82 -3.61 -16.67
CA GLY A 700 -13.55 -4.46 -15.73
C GLY A 700 -14.63 -5.33 -16.38
N ALA A 701 -14.51 -5.62 -17.69
CA ALA A 701 -15.36 -6.60 -18.36
C ALA A 701 -15.19 -7.99 -17.75
N ASN A 702 -16.30 -8.73 -17.63
CA ASN A 702 -16.38 -10.07 -17.04
C ASN A 702 -15.56 -10.20 -15.74
N PRO A 703 -15.97 -9.55 -14.63
CA PRO A 703 -15.20 -9.56 -13.38
C PRO A 703 -14.85 -10.99 -12.91
N GLY A 704 -13.57 -11.19 -12.59
CA GLY A 704 -13.03 -12.49 -12.19
C GLY A 704 -12.52 -13.37 -13.34
N LEU A 705 -12.75 -13.01 -14.60
CA LEU A 705 -12.15 -13.70 -15.75
C LEU A 705 -10.67 -13.32 -15.89
N VAL A 706 -9.80 -14.32 -15.89
CA VAL A 706 -8.38 -14.17 -16.23
C VAL A 706 -8.16 -14.73 -17.62
N VAL A 707 -7.73 -13.88 -18.54
CA VAL A 707 -7.47 -14.23 -19.93
C VAL A 707 -6.05 -14.77 -20.04
N GLU A 708 -5.92 -16.00 -20.54
CA GLU A 708 -4.64 -16.68 -20.73
C GLU A 708 -4.36 -16.96 -22.20
N LEU A 709 -3.08 -17.01 -22.57
CA LEU A 709 -2.65 -17.49 -23.89
C LEU A 709 -2.36 -19.00 -23.81
N ALA A 710 -3.04 -19.81 -24.62
CA ALA A 710 -2.83 -21.25 -24.64
C ALA A 710 -3.16 -21.86 -26.01
N ARG A 711 -2.74 -23.12 -26.22
CA ARG A 711 -3.10 -23.88 -27.43
C ARG A 711 -4.62 -24.04 -27.54
N CYS A 712 -5.07 -24.25 -28.77
CA CYS A 712 -6.46 -24.58 -29.04
C CYS A 712 -6.83 -25.87 -28.29
N SER A 713 -7.84 -25.76 -27.45
CA SER A 713 -8.43 -26.89 -26.73
C SER A 713 -9.89 -26.55 -26.44
N LYS A 714 -10.72 -27.58 -26.28
CA LYS A 714 -12.11 -27.36 -25.82
C LYS A 714 -12.17 -26.65 -24.47
N ASN A 715 -11.16 -26.85 -23.60
CA ASN A 715 -11.08 -26.14 -22.33
C ASN A 715 -10.86 -24.64 -22.56
N GLN A 716 -9.83 -24.27 -23.34
CA GLN A 716 -9.54 -22.87 -23.66
C GLN A 716 -10.74 -22.15 -24.31
N ILE A 717 -11.41 -22.82 -25.25
CA ILE A 717 -12.61 -22.27 -25.91
C ILE A 717 -13.74 -22.06 -24.91
N ARG A 718 -13.95 -22.98 -23.96
CA ARG A 718 -15.03 -22.87 -22.97
C ARG A 718 -14.71 -21.87 -21.85
N SER A 719 -13.53 -21.97 -21.24
CA SER A 719 -13.19 -21.23 -20.03
C SER A 719 -12.70 -19.81 -20.31
N VAL A 720 -12.20 -19.54 -21.52
CA VAL A 720 -11.70 -18.22 -21.91
C VAL A 720 -12.59 -17.63 -23.00
N PHE A 721 -12.74 -18.28 -24.16
CA PHE A 721 -13.38 -17.63 -25.32
C PHE A 721 -14.88 -17.40 -25.09
N GLN A 722 -15.63 -18.44 -24.70
CA GLN A 722 -17.04 -18.27 -24.34
C GLN A 722 -17.25 -17.42 -23.08
N ALA A 723 -16.25 -17.33 -22.20
CA ALA A 723 -16.35 -16.49 -21.02
C ALA A 723 -16.19 -15.00 -21.38
N MET A 724 -15.32 -14.66 -22.35
CA MET A 724 -15.19 -13.29 -22.88
C MET A 724 -16.47 -12.87 -23.61
N GLU A 725 -17.00 -13.73 -24.48
CA GLU A 725 -18.16 -13.43 -25.33
C GLU A 725 -19.51 -13.67 -24.67
N ARG A 726 -19.56 -13.91 -23.35
CA ARG A 726 -20.80 -14.32 -22.69
C ARG A 726 -21.87 -13.23 -22.84
N PRO A 727 -23.08 -13.55 -23.33
CA PRO A 727 -24.15 -12.56 -23.42
C PRO A 727 -24.65 -12.14 -22.04
N ASP A 728 -25.17 -10.91 -21.95
CA ASP A 728 -25.85 -10.45 -20.76
C ASP A 728 -27.12 -11.28 -20.51
N CYS A 729 -27.20 -11.90 -19.33
CA CYS A 729 -28.31 -12.74 -18.91
C CYS A 729 -29.44 -11.95 -18.22
N GLU A 730 -29.30 -10.63 -18.13
CA GLU A 730 -30.26 -9.77 -17.45
C GLU A 730 -31.20 -9.01 -18.40
N LYS A 731 -32.50 -9.05 -18.10
CA LYS A 731 -33.55 -8.39 -18.92
C LYS A 731 -33.48 -6.86 -18.93
N GLU A 732 -32.64 -6.25 -18.10
CA GLU A 732 -32.55 -4.80 -17.94
C GLU A 732 -32.04 -4.11 -19.22
N PHE A 733 -31.16 -4.79 -19.97
CA PHE A 733 -30.59 -4.29 -21.21
C PHE A 733 -31.42 -4.64 -22.46
N ASP A 734 -32.38 -5.59 -22.38
CA ASP A 734 -33.18 -6.08 -23.51
C ASP A 734 -33.79 -4.97 -24.37
N ASN A 735 -34.29 -3.92 -23.71
CA ASN A 735 -34.92 -2.80 -24.41
C ASN A 735 -33.90 -2.02 -25.25
N ILE A 736 -32.67 -1.86 -24.75
CA ILE A 736 -31.59 -1.19 -25.45
C ILE A 736 -31.09 -2.05 -26.60
N TYR A 737 -30.85 -3.35 -26.39
CA TYR A 737 -30.47 -4.26 -27.47
C TYR A 737 -31.53 -4.29 -28.59
N ARG A 738 -32.82 -4.31 -28.23
CA ARG A 738 -33.93 -4.19 -29.21
C ARG A 738 -33.90 -2.87 -29.96
N SER A 739 -33.60 -1.75 -29.30
CA SER A 739 -33.42 -0.45 -29.97
C SER A 739 -32.20 -0.49 -30.91
N LEU A 740 -31.04 -0.97 -30.45
CA LEU A 740 -29.82 -1.10 -31.26
C LEU A 740 -30.05 -1.92 -32.53
N ARG A 741 -30.73 -3.06 -32.43
CA ARG A 741 -31.06 -3.91 -33.58
C ARG A 741 -31.98 -3.20 -34.59
N LYS A 742 -32.97 -2.45 -34.13
CA LYS A 742 -33.84 -1.66 -35.02
C LYS A 742 -33.06 -0.58 -35.74
N LEU A 743 -32.09 0.03 -35.06
CA LEU A 743 -31.28 1.12 -35.58
C LEU A 743 -30.24 0.62 -36.58
N SER A 744 -29.64 -0.54 -36.32
CA SER A 744 -28.61 -1.10 -37.19
C SER A 744 -29.15 -1.65 -38.51
N GLN A 745 -30.43 -2.06 -38.54
CA GLN A 745 -31.13 -2.53 -39.74
C GLN A 745 -31.63 -1.41 -40.68
N ARG A 746 -31.48 -0.12 -40.33
CA ARG A 746 -31.92 1.01 -41.15
C ARG A 746 -30.80 1.51 -42.07
N THR A 747 -31.14 1.77 -43.33
CA THR A 747 -30.22 2.38 -44.31
C THR A 747 -29.87 3.81 -43.89
N VAL A 748 -28.57 4.13 -43.96
CA VAL A 748 -27.95 5.41 -43.57
C VAL A 748 -28.49 6.54 -44.45
N HIS A 749 -29.61 7.17 -44.07
CA HIS A 749 -30.05 8.52 -44.45
C HIS A 749 -31.37 8.83 -43.72
N SER A 750 -31.32 9.16 -42.43
CA SER A 750 -32.50 9.61 -41.68
C SER A 750 -32.47 11.14 -41.46
N ALA A 751 -33.61 11.80 -41.64
CA ALA A 751 -33.75 13.23 -41.35
C ALA A 751 -33.45 13.55 -39.86
N ALA A 752 -32.98 14.76 -39.55
CA ALA A 752 -32.62 15.21 -38.19
C ALA A 752 -33.75 15.08 -37.13
N SER A 753 -35.00 14.97 -37.55
CA SER A 753 -36.15 14.68 -36.67
C SER A 753 -36.15 13.24 -36.15
N VAL A 754 -35.65 12.29 -36.94
CA VAL A 754 -35.56 10.86 -36.60
C VAL A 754 -34.41 10.62 -35.62
N GLU A 755 -33.24 11.22 -35.84
CA GLU A 755 -32.11 11.13 -34.91
C GLU A 755 -32.47 11.62 -33.49
N ASN A 756 -33.26 12.70 -33.41
CA ASN A 756 -33.73 13.21 -32.11
C ASN A 756 -34.70 12.26 -31.39
N LEU A 757 -35.57 11.58 -32.13
CA LEU A 757 -36.47 10.56 -31.58
C LEU A 757 -35.69 9.34 -31.09
N GLU A 758 -34.70 8.89 -31.85
CA GLU A 758 -33.84 7.74 -31.51
C GLU A 758 -32.95 8.05 -30.30
N ALA A 759 -32.33 9.23 -30.26
CA ALA A 759 -31.58 9.71 -29.10
C ALA A 759 -32.45 9.81 -27.83
N ASN A 760 -33.74 10.18 -27.97
CA ASN A 760 -34.67 10.21 -26.84
C ASN A 760 -35.02 8.82 -26.33
N GLU A 761 -35.25 7.86 -27.22
CA GLU A 761 -35.54 6.46 -26.86
C GLU A 761 -34.35 5.82 -26.13
N ILE A 762 -33.14 5.96 -26.68
CA ILE A 762 -31.90 5.45 -26.07
C ILE A 762 -31.68 6.11 -24.71
N LEU A 763 -31.77 7.45 -24.61
CA LEU A 763 -31.60 8.14 -23.34
C LEU A 763 -32.63 7.73 -22.29
N HIS A 764 -33.88 7.50 -22.70
CA HIS A 764 -34.93 7.03 -21.78
C HIS A 764 -34.60 5.65 -21.22
N ASN A 765 -34.08 4.74 -22.04
CA ASN A 765 -33.67 3.40 -21.60
C ASN A 765 -32.39 3.46 -20.75
N CYS A 766 -31.40 4.28 -21.12
CA CYS A 766 -30.20 4.53 -20.33
C CYS A 766 -30.49 4.99 -18.89
N LYS A 767 -31.52 5.82 -18.71
CA LYS A 767 -31.94 6.29 -17.37
C LYS A 767 -32.57 5.21 -16.50
N LYS A 768 -32.96 4.08 -17.07
CA LYS A 768 -33.54 2.94 -16.34
C LYS A 768 -32.48 1.93 -15.92
N LEU A 769 -31.28 2.02 -16.47
CA LEU A 769 -30.16 1.18 -16.06
C LEU A 769 -29.75 1.56 -14.63
N SER A 770 -29.75 0.56 -13.76
CA SER A 770 -29.50 0.68 -12.33
C SER A 770 -28.33 -0.21 -11.86
N LYS A 771 -27.93 -1.17 -12.70
CA LYS A 771 -26.79 -2.06 -12.47
C LYS A 771 -25.62 -1.71 -13.37
N ARG A 772 -24.41 -1.90 -12.85
CA ARG A 772 -23.18 -1.72 -13.62
C ARG A 772 -22.98 -2.92 -14.57
N PRO A 773 -22.61 -2.67 -15.83
CA PRO A 773 -22.40 -3.71 -16.84
C PRO A 773 -21.35 -4.75 -16.42
N GLN A 774 -21.64 -6.03 -16.69
CA GLN A 774 -20.73 -7.14 -16.42
C GLN A 774 -20.11 -7.74 -17.69
N THR A 775 -20.77 -7.59 -18.84
CA THR A 775 -20.32 -8.12 -20.13
C THR A 775 -19.73 -7.00 -21.00
N ILE A 776 -19.00 -7.35 -22.05
CA ILE A 776 -18.42 -6.38 -23.00
C ILE A 776 -19.54 -5.53 -23.62
N GLY A 777 -20.62 -6.16 -24.07
CA GLY A 777 -21.79 -5.54 -24.67
C GLY A 777 -22.51 -4.58 -23.72
N ALA A 778 -22.71 -5.00 -22.47
CA ALA A 778 -23.29 -4.14 -21.45
C ALA A 778 -22.40 -2.91 -21.19
N MET A 779 -21.07 -3.07 -21.22
CA MET A 779 -20.12 -1.96 -21.04
C MET A 779 -20.20 -0.96 -22.20
N TYR A 780 -20.23 -1.42 -23.44
CA TYR A 780 -20.47 -0.55 -24.59
C TYR A 780 -21.77 0.25 -24.47
N ILE A 781 -22.83 -0.37 -23.96
CA ILE A 781 -24.11 0.31 -23.75
C ILE A 781 -23.99 1.36 -22.62
N HIS A 782 -23.56 0.94 -21.43
CA HIS A 782 -23.63 1.77 -20.24
C HIS A 782 -22.51 2.82 -20.18
N GLU A 783 -21.30 2.48 -20.60
CA GLU A 783 -20.11 3.34 -20.48
C GLU A 783 -19.81 4.14 -21.76
N ILE A 784 -20.33 3.73 -22.93
CA ILE A 784 -20.10 4.45 -24.19
C ILE A 784 -21.39 5.04 -24.77
N LEU A 785 -22.39 4.21 -25.04
CA LEU A 785 -23.63 4.66 -25.71
C LEU A 785 -24.42 5.66 -24.86
N CYS A 786 -24.63 5.36 -23.57
CA CYS A 786 -25.40 6.22 -22.67
C CYS A 786 -24.73 7.59 -22.45
N PRO A 787 -23.40 7.68 -22.23
CA PRO A 787 -22.69 8.95 -22.17
C PRO A 787 -22.67 9.69 -23.49
N LEU A 788 -22.48 8.96 -24.60
CA LEU A 788 -22.49 9.52 -25.94
C LEU A 788 -23.82 10.24 -26.21
N VAL A 789 -24.96 9.61 -25.95
CA VAL A 789 -26.27 10.25 -26.19
C VAL A 789 -26.49 11.48 -25.30
N ILE A 790 -26.04 11.46 -24.05
CA ILE A 790 -26.10 12.62 -23.14
C ILE A 790 -25.27 13.78 -23.71
N LEU A 791 -24.03 13.52 -24.11
CA LEU A 791 -23.12 14.53 -24.65
C LEU A 791 -23.57 15.05 -26.01
N THR A 792 -24.04 14.18 -26.91
CA THR A 792 -24.62 14.56 -28.20
C THR A 792 -25.78 15.52 -27.99
N LYS A 793 -26.70 15.24 -27.05
CA LYS A 793 -27.83 16.14 -26.76
C LYS A 793 -27.39 17.45 -26.11
N LYS A 794 -26.47 17.39 -25.14
CA LYS A 794 -25.96 18.58 -24.45
C LYS A 794 -25.25 19.55 -25.40
N THR A 795 -24.65 19.03 -26.47
CA THR A 795 -23.86 19.80 -27.44
C THR A 795 -24.55 19.99 -28.79
N SER A 796 -25.78 19.51 -28.95
CA SER A 796 -26.49 19.47 -30.24
C SER A 796 -25.63 18.85 -31.36
N GLY A 797 -24.95 17.74 -31.05
CA GLY A 797 -24.09 17.00 -31.97
C GLY A 797 -22.69 17.59 -32.23
N ALA A 798 -22.35 18.72 -31.61
CA ALA A 798 -21.06 19.39 -31.87
C ALA A 798 -19.83 18.56 -31.46
N ILE A 799 -19.98 17.52 -30.65
CA ILE A 799 -18.87 16.59 -30.32
C ILE A 799 -18.26 15.92 -31.55
N PHE A 800 -19.06 15.63 -32.59
CA PHE A 800 -18.57 14.97 -33.81
C PHE A 800 -17.87 15.92 -34.79
N LYS A 801 -17.98 17.23 -34.58
CA LYS A 801 -17.26 18.26 -35.37
C LYS A 801 -15.79 18.39 -34.97
N LYS A 802 -15.38 17.72 -33.89
CA LYS A 802 -14.00 17.77 -33.38
C LYS A 802 -13.09 16.75 -34.04
N GLY A 803 -13.65 15.68 -34.60
CA GLY A 803 -12.88 14.63 -35.26
C GLY A 803 -12.34 15.03 -36.63
N ASP A 804 -11.20 14.45 -37.00
CA ASP A 804 -10.63 14.59 -38.34
C ASP A 804 -11.20 13.50 -39.27
N PRO A 805 -11.97 13.86 -40.33
CA PRO A 805 -12.52 12.88 -41.26
C PRO A 805 -11.46 12.04 -42.00
N LYS A 806 -10.21 12.51 -42.09
CA LYS A 806 -9.11 11.78 -42.74
C LYS A 806 -8.57 10.63 -41.88
N LYS A 807 -8.86 10.64 -40.57
CA LYS A 807 -8.45 9.57 -39.63
C LYS A 807 -9.48 8.42 -39.56
N GLN A 808 -10.48 8.39 -40.44
CA GLN A 808 -11.51 7.35 -40.47
C GLN A 808 -11.14 6.19 -41.40
N ILE A 809 -11.04 4.98 -40.85
CA ILE A 809 -10.76 3.74 -41.58
C ILE A 809 -12.07 3.17 -42.14
N SER A 810 -12.04 2.65 -43.36
CA SER A 810 -13.20 2.03 -44.02
C SER A 810 -12.74 0.95 -45.00
N ARG A 811 -13.66 0.36 -45.77
CA ARG A 811 -13.38 -0.65 -46.82
C ARG A 811 -12.13 -0.38 -47.66
N GLU A 812 -11.87 0.88 -48.03
CA GLU A 812 -10.69 1.28 -48.84
C GLU A 812 -9.33 0.94 -48.18
N HIS A 813 -9.32 0.75 -46.86
CA HIS A 813 -8.14 0.53 -46.04
C HIS A 813 -8.12 -0.87 -45.42
N TRP A 814 -9.08 -1.74 -45.78
CA TRP A 814 -9.30 -3.04 -45.17
C TRP A 814 -8.82 -4.19 -46.06
N LEU A 815 -8.79 -5.41 -45.50
CA LEU A 815 -8.43 -6.63 -46.21
C LEU A 815 -9.33 -6.82 -47.45
N ALA A 816 -8.70 -7.09 -48.60
CA ALA A 816 -9.41 -7.45 -49.82
C ALA A 816 -10.23 -8.74 -49.58
N ASP A 817 -11.43 -8.83 -50.17
CA ASP A 817 -12.36 -9.97 -50.06
C ASP A 817 -13.06 -10.18 -48.69
N SER A 818 -13.08 -9.18 -47.81
CA SER A 818 -13.93 -9.21 -46.60
C SER A 818 -15.39 -8.86 -46.92
N ASP A 819 -16.32 -9.75 -46.53
CA ASP A 819 -17.77 -9.55 -46.73
C ASP A 819 -18.33 -8.34 -45.96
N TYR A 820 -17.73 -7.99 -44.81
CA TYR A 820 -18.21 -6.96 -43.88
C TYR A 820 -17.07 -6.08 -43.31
N PRO A 821 -16.52 -5.11 -44.06
CA PRO A 821 -15.44 -4.25 -43.59
C PRO A 821 -15.94 -3.13 -42.65
N PRO A 822 -15.02 -2.49 -41.89
CA PRO A 822 -15.36 -1.32 -41.07
C PRO A 822 -15.84 -0.13 -41.92
N PHE A 823 -16.54 0.82 -41.27
CA PHE A 823 -17.09 2.02 -41.90
C PHE A 823 -16.76 3.29 -41.11
N LYS A 824 -16.86 4.44 -41.79
CA LYS A 824 -16.53 5.76 -41.22
C LYS A 824 -17.60 6.19 -40.21
N VAL A 825 -17.18 6.68 -39.05
CA VAL A 825 -18.04 7.27 -38.02
C VAL A 825 -17.87 8.79 -38.03
N HIS A 826 -18.98 9.51 -38.17
CA HIS A 826 -18.96 10.96 -38.39
C HIS A 826 -20.13 11.71 -37.75
N ASP A 827 -21.13 11.00 -37.24
CA ASP A 827 -22.30 11.55 -36.58
C ASP A 827 -22.85 10.56 -35.55
N PHE A 828 -23.96 10.95 -34.90
CA PHE A 828 -24.59 10.10 -33.89
C PHE A 828 -25.10 8.79 -34.47
N SER A 829 -25.71 8.81 -35.67
CA SER A 829 -26.29 7.62 -36.29
C SER A 829 -25.21 6.59 -36.64
N SER A 830 -24.14 7.01 -37.31
CA SER A 830 -22.99 6.15 -37.63
C SER A 830 -22.25 5.68 -36.37
N ALA A 831 -22.22 6.47 -35.30
CA ALA A 831 -21.65 6.05 -34.02
C ALA A 831 -22.49 4.96 -33.32
N VAL A 832 -23.81 5.13 -33.28
CA VAL A 832 -24.73 4.12 -32.73
C VAL A 832 -24.66 2.83 -33.55
N ARG A 833 -24.53 2.94 -34.87
CA ARG A 833 -24.33 1.76 -35.74
C ARG A 833 -23.02 1.04 -35.43
N ALA A 834 -21.93 1.77 -35.22
CA ALA A 834 -20.63 1.16 -34.87
C ALA A 834 -20.73 0.39 -33.54
N ILE A 835 -21.36 0.99 -32.53
CA ILE A 835 -21.61 0.33 -31.23
C ILE A 835 -22.52 -0.90 -31.42
N ALA A 836 -23.59 -0.79 -32.21
CA ALA A 836 -24.49 -1.92 -32.46
C ALA A 836 -23.77 -3.10 -33.12
N THR A 837 -22.97 -2.85 -34.16
CA THR A 837 -22.20 -3.91 -34.83
C THR A 837 -21.26 -4.64 -33.86
N ILE A 838 -20.50 -3.89 -33.04
CA ILE A 838 -19.58 -4.49 -32.04
C ILE A 838 -20.34 -5.38 -31.07
N VAL A 839 -21.37 -4.81 -30.43
CA VAL A 839 -22.14 -5.50 -29.38
C VAL A 839 -22.88 -6.73 -29.92
N LEU A 840 -23.47 -6.63 -31.12
CA LEU A 840 -24.29 -7.70 -31.69
C LEU A 840 -23.48 -8.85 -32.26
N GLU A 841 -22.27 -8.61 -32.76
CA GLU A 841 -21.41 -9.67 -33.29
C GLU A 841 -20.69 -10.46 -32.19
N GLY A 842 -20.25 -9.79 -31.11
CA GLY A 842 -19.62 -10.47 -29.96
C GLY A 842 -20.63 -11.32 -29.18
N GLU A 843 -21.51 -10.67 -28.44
CA GLU A 843 -22.42 -11.32 -27.49
C GLU A 843 -23.76 -11.75 -28.11
N GLY A 844 -24.25 -11.00 -29.10
CA GLY A 844 -25.59 -11.15 -29.65
C GLY A 844 -26.60 -10.13 -29.10
N SER A 845 -27.82 -10.14 -29.64
CA SER A 845 -28.89 -9.17 -29.28
C SER A 845 -29.70 -9.54 -28.04
N ASP A 846 -29.70 -10.80 -27.66
CA ASP A 846 -30.47 -11.37 -26.55
C ASP A 846 -29.90 -12.79 -26.32
N PRO A 847 -29.68 -13.23 -25.08
CA PRO A 847 -29.25 -14.61 -24.80
C PRO A 847 -30.18 -15.70 -25.39
N CYS A 848 -31.43 -15.37 -25.74
CA CYS A 848 -32.38 -16.24 -26.43
C CYS A 848 -32.34 -16.15 -27.98
N ASN A 849 -31.60 -15.19 -28.57
CA ASN A 849 -31.43 -15.05 -30.01
C ASN A 849 -29.94 -15.08 -30.41
N PRO A 850 -29.44 -16.21 -30.95
CA PRO A 850 -28.02 -16.41 -31.20
C PRO A 850 -27.47 -15.68 -32.42
N LEU A 851 -28.32 -14.96 -33.17
CA LEU A 851 -27.95 -14.33 -34.43
C LEU A 851 -27.74 -12.82 -34.31
N ASP A 852 -26.74 -12.33 -35.03
CA ASP A 852 -26.43 -10.92 -35.25
C ASP A 852 -27.38 -10.25 -36.27
N GLU A 853 -27.00 -9.05 -36.73
CA GLU A 853 -27.75 -8.27 -37.72
C GLU A 853 -27.68 -8.81 -39.15
N SER A 854 -26.59 -9.48 -39.50
CA SER A 854 -26.38 -10.15 -40.79
C SER A 854 -27.08 -11.52 -40.87
N GLY A 855 -27.54 -12.02 -39.72
CA GLY A 855 -28.15 -13.34 -39.59
C GLY A 855 -27.16 -14.46 -39.30
N GLU A 856 -25.92 -14.11 -38.98
CA GLU A 856 -24.85 -15.03 -38.60
C GLU A 856 -24.81 -15.24 -37.08
N PRO A 857 -24.29 -16.37 -36.58
CA PRO A 857 -24.16 -16.58 -35.14
C PRO A 857 -23.18 -15.58 -34.49
N SER A 858 -23.51 -15.08 -33.29
CA SER A 858 -22.54 -14.26 -32.52
C SER A 858 -21.33 -15.09 -32.09
N HIS A 859 -20.25 -14.43 -31.67
CA HIS A 859 -18.98 -15.09 -31.33
C HIS A 859 -19.14 -16.16 -30.27
N TYR A 860 -19.94 -15.89 -29.23
CA TYR A 860 -20.29 -16.88 -28.21
C TYR A 860 -20.84 -18.18 -28.80
N PHE A 861 -21.78 -18.06 -29.74
CA PHE A 861 -22.41 -19.20 -30.41
C PHE A 861 -21.49 -19.84 -31.44
N LYS A 862 -20.67 -19.07 -32.17
CA LYS A 862 -19.59 -19.60 -33.03
C LYS A 862 -18.63 -20.50 -32.25
N PHE A 863 -18.21 -20.08 -31.05
CA PHE A 863 -17.39 -20.91 -30.17
C PHE A 863 -18.15 -22.14 -29.64
N ALA A 864 -19.45 -22.00 -29.36
CA ALA A 864 -20.29 -23.13 -28.99
C ALA A 864 -20.33 -24.19 -30.11
N GLU A 865 -20.40 -23.80 -31.39
CA GLU A 865 -20.39 -24.74 -32.52
C GLU A 865 -19.17 -25.69 -32.48
N ILE A 866 -18.00 -25.20 -32.06
CA ILE A 866 -16.79 -26.03 -31.90
C ILE A 866 -16.93 -27.00 -30.71
N LEU A 867 -17.50 -26.55 -29.60
CA LEU A 867 -17.67 -27.40 -28.40
C LEU A 867 -18.65 -28.54 -28.64
N TYR A 868 -19.78 -28.23 -29.28
CA TYR A 868 -20.82 -29.20 -29.68
C TYR A 868 -20.45 -29.99 -30.93
N GLY A 869 -19.48 -29.51 -31.71
CA GLY A 869 -18.94 -30.18 -32.89
C GLY A 869 -19.86 -30.11 -34.11
N LYS A 870 -20.80 -29.16 -34.15
CA LYS A 870 -21.80 -28.98 -35.22
C LYS A 870 -22.20 -27.51 -35.33
N ARG A 871 -22.54 -27.07 -36.54
CA ARG A 871 -23.12 -25.74 -36.80
C ARG A 871 -24.50 -25.56 -36.17
N LEU A 872 -24.80 -24.35 -35.75
CA LEU A 872 -26.10 -23.93 -35.24
C LEU A 872 -27.08 -23.76 -36.40
N VAL A 873 -28.27 -24.34 -36.29
CA VAL A 873 -29.34 -24.23 -37.30
C VAL A 873 -30.66 -23.87 -36.63
N ARG A 874 -31.56 -23.22 -37.37
CA ARG A 874 -32.92 -22.95 -36.90
C ARG A 874 -33.72 -24.25 -36.79
N MET A 875 -34.62 -24.35 -35.82
CA MET A 875 -35.46 -25.55 -35.61
C MET A 875 -36.40 -25.87 -36.80
N ASN A 876 -36.68 -24.89 -37.66
CA ASN A 876 -37.47 -25.08 -38.88
C ASN A 876 -36.63 -25.54 -40.08
N ASP A 877 -35.32 -25.66 -39.94
CA ASP A 877 -34.43 -26.22 -40.95
C ASP A 877 -34.56 -27.76 -40.99
N PRO A 878 -34.66 -28.41 -42.17
CA PRO A 878 -34.66 -29.87 -42.27
C PRO A 878 -33.51 -30.57 -41.55
N GLN A 879 -32.34 -29.92 -41.44
CA GLN A 879 -31.17 -30.45 -40.73
C GLN A 879 -31.38 -30.55 -39.21
N ALA A 880 -32.32 -29.77 -38.64
CA ALA A 880 -32.65 -29.80 -37.22
C ALA A 880 -33.16 -31.18 -36.74
N LEU A 881 -33.71 -32.00 -37.64
CA LEU A 881 -34.18 -33.37 -37.35
C LEU A 881 -33.06 -34.34 -36.95
N PHE A 882 -31.80 -34.00 -37.24
CA PHE A 882 -30.63 -34.82 -36.92
C PHE A 882 -29.92 -34.41 -35.60
N GLY A 883 -30.49 -33.45 -34.85
CA GLY A 883 -30.00 -33.03 -33.53
C GLY A 883 -30.52 -33.91 -32.39
N LYS A 884 -29.71 -34.17 -31.36
CA LYS A 884 -30.15 -34.85 -30.13
C LYS A 884 -30.78 -33.84 -29.17
N CYS A 885 -31.70 -34.28 -28.29
CA CYS A 885 -32.28 -33.41 -27.26
C CYS A 885 -31.24 -32.81 -26.28
N SER A 886 -30.07 -33.44 -26.13
CA SER A 886 -28.91 -32.95 -25.37
C SER A 886 -28.20 -31.74 -25.99
N ASP A 887 -28.54 -31.38 -27.23
CA ASP A 887 -27.89 -30.32 -28.00
C ASP A 887 -28.64 -28.97 -27.86
N ARG A 888 -29.54 -28.88 -26.85
CA ARG A 888 -30.21 -27.64 -26.46
C ARG A 888 -29.37 -26.91 -25.43
N PHE A 889 -28.84 -25.75 -25.81
CA PHE A 889 -27.98 -24.94 -24.98
C PHE A 889 -28.65 -23.61 -24.65
N PHE A 890 -28.59 -23.22 -23.39
CA PHE A 890 -28.96 -21.88 -22.93
C PHE A 890 -27.70 -21.25 -22.33
N PRO A 891 -27.31 -20.04 -22.76
CA PRO A 891 -26.13 -19.35 -22.24
C PRO A 891 -26.25 -18.90 -20.77
N CYS A 892 -27.46 -18.96 -20.21
CA CYS A 892 -27.81 -18.46 -18.90
C CYS A 892 -28.47 -19.58 -18.05
N ASP A 893 -28.35 -19.48 -16.73
CA ASP A 893 -28.85 -20.49 -15.78
C ASP A 893 -30.38 -20.73 -15.90
N GLU A 894 -30.86 -21.83 -15.32
CA GLU A 894 -32.22 -22.39 -15.51
C GLU A 894 -33.40 -21.41 -15.23
N ASP A 895 -33.15 -20.30 -14.53
CA ASP A 895 -34.16 -19.29 -14.20
C ASP A 895 -34.55 -18.38 -15.38
N MET A 896 -33.72 -18.31 -16.43
CA MET A 896 -34.09 -17.55 -17.63
C MET A 896 -34.93 -18.40 -18.57
N LYS A 897 -36.24 -18.40 -18.33
CA LYS A 897 -37.22 -18.92 -19.28
C LYS A 897 -37.19 -18.05 -20.55
N CYS A 898 -36.44 -18.48 -21.56
CA CYS A 898 -36.72 -18.08 -22.94
C CYS A 898 -38.17 -18.51 -23.20
N ASP A 899 -39.12 -17.57 -23.15
CA ASP A 899 -40.58 -17.83 -23.18
C ASP A 899 -41.05 -18.53 -24.48
N LYS A 900 -40.13 -18.78 -25.41
CA LYS A 900 -40.31 -19.56 -26.63
C LYS A 900 -39.21 -20.62 -26.66
N ARG A 901 -39.59 -21.89 -26.86
CA ARG A 901 -38.66 -23.03 -27.08
C ARG A 901 -37.49 -22.56 -27.98
N PRO A 902 -36.23 -22.94 -27.69
CA PRO A 902 -35.08 -22.38 -28.38
C PRO A 902 -35.28 -22.58 -29.88
N GLY A 903 -35.35 -21.49 -30.64
CA GLY A 903 -35.58 -21.54 -32.08
C GLY A 903 -34.43 -22.16 -32.88
N PHE A 904 -33.42 -22.72 -32.21
CA PHE A 904 -32.15 -23.16 -32.75
C PHE A 904 -31.64 -24.46 -32.07
N VAL A 905 -30.82 -25.22 -32.79
CA VAL A 905 -30.18 -26.46 -32.33
C VAL A 905 -28.83 -26.67 -33.03
N PHE A 906 -27.84 -27.25 -32.35
CA PHE A 906 -26.55 -27.62 -32.96
C PHE A 906 -26.68 -28.93 -33.76
N ALA A 907 -27.29 -28.85 -34.95
CA ALA A 907 -27.56 -30.01 -35.80
C ALA A 907 -27.04 -29.88 -37.24
N GLY A 908 -26.41 -28.75 -37.57
CA GLY A 908 -25.90 -28.47 -38.92
C GLY A 908 -24.61 -29.23 -39.26
N ARG A 909 -23.86 -28.68 -40.23
CA ARG A 909 -22.60 -29.28 -40.71
C ARG A 909 -21.63 -29.57 -39.55
N PRO A 910 -20.88 -30.70 -39.58
CA PRO A 910 -19.92 -31.03 -38.53
C PRO A 910 -18.80 -29.99 -38.39
N VAL A 911 -18.41 -29.69 -37.16
CA VAL A 911 -17.26 -28.85 -36.78
C VAL A 911 -16.35 -29.68 -35.86
N PRO A 912 -15.73 -30.77 -36.36
CA PRO A 912 -15.01 -31.69 -35.50
C PRO A 912 -13.73 -31.05 -34.95
N PHE A 913 -13.42 -31.34 -33.68
CA PHE A 913 -12.18 -30.94 -33.03
C PHE A 913 -11.34 -32.17 -32.69
N PHE A 914 -10.12 -32.24 -33.22
CA PHE A 914 -9.16 -33.31 -33.03
C PHE A 914 -7.97 -32.82 -32.19
N PRO A 915 -7.84 -33.23 -30.91
CA PRO A 915 -6.78 -32.76 -30.02
C PRO A 915 -5.36 -33.11 -30.48
N ASP A 916 -5.18 -34.25 -31.15
CA ASP A 916 -3.87 -34.72 -31.63
C ASP A 916 -3.33 -33.88 -32.81
N ASP A 917 -4.21 -33.10 -33.43
CA ASP A 917 -3.92 -32.21 -34.55
C ASP A 917 -3.56 -30.78 -34.09
N VAL A 918 -3.21 -30.61 -32.81
CA VAL A 918 -2.77 -29.35 -32.20
C VAL A 918 -1.33 -29.48 -31.71
N TRP A 919 -0.48 -28.48 -31.96
CA TRP A 919 0.87 -28.42 -31.42
C TRP A 919 0.86 -28.27 -29.89
N PRO A 920 1.78 -28.93 -29.17
CA PRO A 920 1.99 -28.66 -27.76
C PRO A 920 2.68 -27.29 -27.63
N ILE A 921 2.06 -26.35 -26.92
CA ILE A 921 2.64 -25.05 -26.59
C ILE A 921 2.54 -24.82 -25.07
N ILE A 922 3.48 -24.07 -24.52
CA ILE A 922 3.45 -23.64 -23.12
C ILE A 922 2.41 -22.52 -22.97
N SER A 923 1.53 -22.61 -21.97
CA SER A 923 0.58 -21.53 -21.66
C SER A 923 1.32 -20.28 -21.18
N ASN A 924 0.79 -19.11 -21.55
CA ASN A 924 1.36 -17.79 -21.30
C ASN A 924 2.85 -17.74 -21.72
N PRO A 925 3.14 -17.98 -23.02
CA PRO A 925 4.50 -18.07 -23.52
C PRO A 925 5.24 -16.75 -23.31
N ARG A 926 6.49 -16.84 -22.87
CA ARG A 926 7.44 -15.72 -22.75
C ARG A 926 8.71 -16.07 -23.51
N SER A 927 9.38 -15.07 -24.07
CA SER A 927 10.59 -15.27 -24.88
C SER A 927 11.72 -15.95 -24.11
N ASP A 928 11.83 -15.70 -22.81
CA ASP A 928 12.80 -16.34 -21.89
C ASP A 928 12.54 -17.83 -21.64
N ARG A 929 11.32 -18.32 -21.88
CA ARG A 929 10.94 -19.74 -21.71
C ARG A 929 11.30 -20.61 -22.91
N TYR A 930 11.65 -20.01 -24.05
CA TYR A 930 12.11 -20.73 -25.24
C TYR A 930 13.63 -20.61 -25.36
N HIS A 931 14.34 -21.73 -25.36
CA HIS A 931 15.80 -21.73 -25.40
C HIS A 931 16.29 -21.24 -26.78
N PRO A 932 17.27 -20.32 -26.89
CA PRO A 932 17.73 -19.75 -28.16
C PRO A 932 18.28 -20.77 -29.18
N ALA A 933 18.53 -22.03 -28.77
CA ALA A 933 18.91 -23.12 -29.66
C ALA A 933 17.74 -23.66 -30.50
N GLN A 934 16.48 -23.42 -30.11
CA GLN A 934 15.29 -23.87 -30.84
C GLN A 934 14.87 -22.92 -31.98
N GLU A 935 15.35 -21.67 -31.99
CA GLU A 935 15.12 -20.74 -33.12
C GLU A 935 15.80 -21.20 -34.42
N ARG A 936 16.81 -22.07 -34.34
CA ARG A 936 17.55 -22.60 -35.51
C ARG A 936 17.06 -23.95 -36.03
N ALA A 937 16.11 -24.60 -35.34
CA ALA A 937 15.67 -25.96 -35.67
C ALA A 937 14.35 -26.04 -36.46
N GLY A 938 13.71 -24.90 -36.75
CA GLY A 938 12.65 -24.82 -37.76
C GLY A 938 13.26 -24.48 -39.11
N SER A 939 13.08 -25.35 -40.11
CA SER A 939 13.29 -25.04 -41.53
C SER A 939 12.75 -23.63 -41.82
N PRO A 940 13.41 -22.77 -42.62
CA PRO A 940 12.98 -21.39 -42.81
C PRO A 940 11.55 -21.39 -43.35
N ILE A 941 10.58 -21.14 -42.46
CA ILE A 941 9.26 -20.71 -42.86
C ILE A 941 9.52 -19.33 -43.42
N ASP A 942 9.63 -19.28 -44.74
CA ASP A 942 9.68 -18.10 -45.55
C ASP A 942 8.65 -17.09 -45.01
N SER A 943 9.14 -16.10 -44.28
CA SER A 943 8.33 -15.07 -43.60
C SER A 943 7.52 -14.24 -44.59
N THR A 944 7.78 -14.39 -45.90
CA THR A 944 6.99 -13.79 -46.97
C THR A 944 5.71 -14.55 -47.30
N ARG A 945 5.54 -15.81 -46.87
CA ARG A 945 4.37 -16.64 -47.21
C ARG A 945 3.22 -16.52 -46.20
N SER A 946 3.53 -16.33 -44.92
CA SER A 946 2.51 -16.19 -43.84
C SER A 946 1.71 -14.88 -43.96
N LEU A 947 2.36 -13.77 -44.33
CA LEU A 947 1.72 -12.46 -44.49
C LEU A 947 0.80 -12.35 -45.71
N ARG A 948 0.80 -13.33 -46.63
CA ARG A 948 -0.12 -13.38 -47.77
C ARG A 948 -1.42 -14.13 -47.49
N THR A 949 -1.61 -14.67 -46.28
CA THR A 949 -2.76 -15.54 -45.93
C THR A 949 -3.72 -14.93 -44.90
N ILE A 950 -3.52 -13.66 -44.55
CA ILE A 950 -4.50 -12.89 -43.75
C ILE A 950 -5.56 -12.37 -44.69
#